data_AF-A0A7V8W8D8-F1
#
_entry.id   AF-A0A7V8W8D8-F1
#
_cell.length_a   1.000
_cell.length_b   1.000
_cell.length_c   1.000
_cell.angle_alpha   90.00
_cell.angle_beta   90.00
_cell.angle_gamma   90.00
#
_symmetry.space_group_name_H-M   'P 1'
#
loop_
_entity.id
_entity.type
_entity.pdbx_description
1 polymer ?
#
loop_
_entity_poly.entity_id
_entity_poly.type
_entity_poly.pdbx_seq_one_letter_code
_entity_poly.pdbx_strand_id
1 'polypeptide(L)'
;MTTPADSVLRLSPRIEVLPILHGSGDVAQEVRETLIGRGFDCLAIPLPPSLEDAIEGAVEDLPRISLVVTPEPDQEGPTVNFVPVDPCQPVIMGIRVAMGEQIARAYIDRDVALFEPTPFTAPDPYALTRIPLATFAAALLPSLVPPTEATQRWHRIAWMAFRLHELELEFESILCLCHVADWPWLRDAYRERQSYILPDPPAGRPSTYAVDPQTVYFVLGELPFTTELYERRRAELLSDRHVTVDGIKELLLETRVRWSANHQKEDQSIPNWVTPHLLQRYLQYVRNLALMEHRLTPDLYSLVLAAKQMAGDEFAITLLDTAKTYGFQDDGQSAFSHPTVAAGIGKLEFSDGDVAQAKNRLHGPPLHWRSLSLRPQPTRMKSRRWALQWNPFRQCSWPPEDNCIESFTRHVREQAKALLGADLARVEKFTTSVKDGIDLRESLRHWHKMPTRDGRTKSSQPAHNTPIKPDIYVKEIPPARGNVEAVIFLFDTPADPAIYSWQATWYAEHEEESTLCFYASPFQDNMIGPGIGQSRYGGALFLFPPRPIPNIWEDPNLRFTQTLEERLIAAAAMHSRESHVVLVSPIPPRPRWRQMVKAFHRRLVTIPLNRFSGQTVDRLRRFHVLNGHQIRSYATQFIRE
;
A
#
# COMPACT_ATOMS: atom_id res chain seq x y z
N MET A 1 43.10 -14.39 -6.63
CA MET A 1 43.25 -14.63 -5.18
C MET A 1 41.86 -14.78 -4.62
N THR A 2 41.45 -16.00 -4.28
CA THR A 2 40.15 -16.28 -3.66
C THR A 2 40.13 -15.65 -2.27
N THR A 3 39.07 -14.91 -1.96
CA THR A 3 38.87 -14.38 -0.61
C THR A 3 38.70 -15.54 0.38
N PRO A 4 39.16 -15.43 1.64
CA PRO A 4 39.01 -16.51 2.63
C PRO A 4 37.55 -16.97 2.79
N ALA A 5 36.59 -16.07 2.58
CA ALA A 5 35.17 -16.36 2.57
C ALA A 5 34.74 -17.34 1.46
N ASP A 6 35.33 -17.26 0.26
CA ASP A 6 35.00 -18.17 -0.86
C ASP A 6 35.57 -19.58 -0.64
N SER A 7 36.64 -19.70 0.16
CA SER A 7 37.20 -21.02 0.51
C SER A 7 36.24 -21.87 1.33
N VAL A 8 35.36 -21.22 2.11
CA VAL A 8 34.40 -21.88 2.99
C VAL A 8 33.39 -22.68 2.17
N LEU A 9 33.02 -22.17 1.00
CA LEU A 9 32.03 -22.74 0.09
C LEU A 9 32.58 -23.86 -0.81
N ARG A 10 33.88 -24.16 -0.76
CA ARG A 10 34.48 -25.23 -1.58
C ARG A 10 34.45 -26.58 -0.85
N LEU A 11 33.99 -27.61 -1.56
CA LEU A 11 34.13 -29.00 -1.13
C LEU A 11 35.47 -29.58 -1.55
N SER A 12 35.90 -29.26 -2.77
CA SER A 12 37.15 -29.71 -3.37
C SER A 12 37.75 -28.62 -4.28
N PRO A 13 38.92 -28.83 -4.91
CA PRO A 13 39.43 -27.92 -5.92
C PRO A 13 38.52 -27.75 -7.15
N ARG A 14 37.67 -28.76 -7.43
CA ARG A 14 36.76 -28.80 -8.58
C ARG A 14 35.31 -28.44 -8.23
N ILE A 15 34.91 -28.60 -6.96
CA ILE A 15 33.52 -28.43 -6.53
C ILE A 15 33.36 -27.21 -5.62
N GLU A 16 32.58 -26.25 -6.09
CA GLU A 16 32.09 -25.13 -5.31
C GLU A 16 30.60 -25.33 -4.98
N VAL A 17 30.21 -25.05 -3.75
CA VAL A 17 28.82 -25.15 -3.31
C VAL A 17 28.23 -23.77 -3.11
N LEU A 18 27.03 -23.58 -3.63
CA LEU A 18 26.24 -22.37 -3.46
C LEU A 18 25.04 -22.67 -2.54
N PRO A 19 25.09 -22.25 -1.26
CA PRO A 19 23.98 -22.40 -0.35
C PRO A 19 22.83 -21.46 -0.74
N ILE A 20 21.66 -22.01 -1.03
CA ILE A 20 20.49 -21.26 -1.51
C ILE A 20 19.31 -21.33 -0.55
N LEU A 21 18.48 -20.30 -0.58
CA LEU A 21 17.13 -20.25 0.01
C LEU A 21 16.10 -20.29 -1.11
N HIS A 22 15.11 -21.17 -1.00
CA HIS A 22 14.08 -21.31 -2.01
C HIS A 22 13.10 -20.14 -2.02
N GLY A 23 12.54 -19.85 -3.20
CA GLY A 23 11.46 -18.87 -3.37
C GLY A 23 11.88 -17.41 -3.16
N SER A 24 13.07 -17.03 -3.60
CA SER A 24 13.56 -15.66 -3.47
C SER A 24 14.26 -15.15 -4.74
N GLY A 25 13.78 -14.00 -5.23
CA GLY A 25 14.35 -13.34 -6.40
C GLY A 25 15.81 -12.89 -6.19
N ASP A 26 16.15 -12.39 -4.99
CA ASP A 26 17.51 -11.97 -4.64
C ASP A 26 18.51 -13.14 -4.71
N VAL A 27 18.11 -14.32 -4.24
CA VAL A 27 18.96 -15.52 -4.30
C VAL A 27 19.04 -16.05 -5.72
N ALA A 28 17.93 -16.02 -6.48
CA ALA A 28 17.92 -16.45 -7.87
C ALA A 28 18.88 -15.59 -8.71
N GLN A 29 18.90 -14.29 -8.44
CA GLN A 29 19.87 -13.37 -9.01
C GLN A 29 21.32 -13.75 -8.66
N GLU A 30 21.62 -14.06 -7.39
CA GLU A 30 22.96 -14.49 -6.98
C GLU A 30 23.40 -15.77 -7.70
N VAL A 31 22.50 -16.74 -7.89
CA VAL A 31 22.77 -17.95 -8.68
C VAL A 31 23.13 -17.60 -10.12
N ARG A 32 22.34 -16.74 -10.77
CA ARG A 32 22.60 -16.29 -12.14
C ARG A 32 23.94 -15.55 -12.24
N GLU A 33 24.20 -14.59 -11.35
CA GLU A 33 25.45 -13.82 -11.36
C GLU A 33 26.66 -14.72 -11.12
N THR A 34 26.54 -15.75 -10.28
CA THR A 34 27.60 -16.73 -10.02
C THR A 34 27.88 -17.60 -11.25
N LEU A 35 26.85 -18.14 -11.90
CA LEU A 35 26.98 -18.98 -13.09
C LEU A 35 27.53 -18.22 -14.30
N ILE A 36 27.10 -16.98 -14.51
CA ILE A 36 27.59 -16.15 -15.63
C ILE A 36 28.99 -15.59 -15.33
N GLY A 37 29.26 -15.26 -14.06
CA GLY A 37 30.51 -14.61 -13.65
C GLY A 37 31.72 -15.55 -13.58
N ARG A 38 31.52 -16.87 -13.60
CA ARG A 38 32.57 -17.89 -13.44
C ARG A 38 32.38 -19.02 -14.45
N GLY A 39 33.47 -19.59 -14.97
CA GLY A 39 33.43 -20.70 -15.92
C GLY A 39 33.21 -22.04 -15.23
N PHE A 40 31.96 -22.42 -15.01
CA PHE A 40 31.57 -23.77 -14.59
C PHE A 40 31.25 -24.63 -15.81
N ASP A 41 31.68 -25.89 -15.82
CA ASP A 41 31.37 -26.86 -16.87
C ASP A 41 30.20 -27.78 -16.49
N CYS A 42 29.82 -27.82 -15.21
CA CYS A 42 28.67 -28.57 -14.72
C CYS A 42 27.94 -27.86 -13.56
N LEU A 43 26.61 -27.91 -13.59
CA LEU A 43 25.71 -27.50 -12.52
C LEU A 43 25.11 -28.74 -11.86
N ALA A 44 25.46 -28.98 -10.60
CA ALA A 44 24.84 -30.02 -9.79
C ALA A 44 23.58 -29.46 -9.09
N ILE A 45 22.44 -30.09 -9.36
CA ILE A 45 21.09 -29.62 -9.04
C ILE A 45 20.52 -30.49 -7.90
N PRO A 46 19.99 -29.90 -6.81
CA PRO A 46 19.45 -30.63 -5.65
C PRO A 46 18.01 -31.11 -5.91
N LEU A 47 17.81 -31.74 -7.07
CA LEU A 47 16.58 -32.42 -7.49
C LEU A 47 16.95 -33.78 -8.08
N PRO A 48 16.05 -34.78 -7.99
CA PRO A 48 16.35 -36.12 -8.49
C PRO A 48 16.32 -36.21 -10.02
N PRO A 49 17.07 -37.15 -10.61
CA PRO A 49 17.10 -37.38 -12.07
C PRO A 49 15.73 -37.67 -12.69
N SER A 50 14.80 -38.26 -11.94
CA SER A 50 13.46 -38.56 -12.46
C SER A 50 12.69 -37.32 -12.94
N LEU A 51 13.03 -36.13 -12.45
CA LEU A 51 12.37 -34.86 -12.78
C LEU A 51 13.02 -34.12 -13.96
N GLU A 52 14.18 -34.55 -14.45
CA GLU A 52 15.02 -33.83 -15.41
C GLU A 52 14.24 -33.38 -16.65
N ASP A 53 13.71 -34.34 -17.43
CA ASP A 53 13.02 -34.05 -18.70
C ASP A 53 11.83 -33.10 -18.52
N ALA A 54 11.04 -33.32 -17.46
CA ALA A 54 9.83 -32.54 -17.20
C ALA A 54 10.15 -31.11 -16.74
N ILE A 55 11.20 -30.93 -15.94
CA ILE A 55 11.64 -29.61 -15.48
C ILE A 55 12.29 -28.84 -16.62
N GLU A 56 13.19 -29.43 -17.38
CA GLU A 56 13.86 -28.73 -18.48
C GLU A 56 12.83 -28.27 -19.53
N GLY A 57 11.89 -29.14 -19.92
CA GLY A 57 10.79 -28.73 -20.81
C GLY A 57 9.92 -27.60 -20.24
N ALA A 58 9.62 -27.66 -18.94
CA ALA A 58 8.85 -26.60 -18.28
C ALA A 58 9.63 -25.28 -18.13
N VAL A 59 10.96 -25.33 -18.06
CA VAL A 59 11.84 -24.14 -18.02
C VAL A 59 11.89 -23.44 -19.37
N GLU A 60 11.83 -24.17 -20.48
CA GLU A 60 11.74 -23.59 -21.83
C GLU A 60 10.47 -22.75 -22.03
N ASP A 61 9.38 -23.11 -21.32
CA ASP A 61 8.09 -22.42 -21.37
C ASP A 61 8.04 -21.12 -20.55
N LEU A 62 9.09 -20.80 -19.78
CA LEU A 62 9.16 -19.53 -19.04
C LEU A 62 9.07 -18.34 -20.01
N PRO A 63 8.30 -17.28 -19.68
CA PRO A 63 7.86 -16.88 -18.34
C PRO A 63 6.53 -17.47 -17.86
N ARG A 64 5.88 -18.41 -18.56
CA ARG A 64 4.63 -19.00 -18.05
C ARG A 64 4.90 -19.91 -16.87
N ILE A 65 4.11 -19.75 -15.81
CA ILE A 65 4.31 -20.52 -14.58
C ILE A 65 3.66 -21.90 -14.74
N SER A 66 4.44 -22.93 -14.41
CA SER A 66 4.03 -24.33 -14.48
C SER A 66 4.47 -25.09 -13.22
N LEU A 67 3.88 -26.26 -13.01
CA LEU A 67 4.22 -27.20 -11.96
C LEU A 67 4.64 -28.52 -12.59
N VAL A 68 5.77 -29.07 -12.14
CA VAL A 68 6.11 -30.47 -12.41
C VAL A 68 5.63 -31.29 -11.24
N VAL A 69 4.59 -32.12 -11.46
CA VAL A 69 3.88 -32.88 -10.44
C VAL A 69 4.24 -34.36 -10.56
N THR A 70 4.59 -34.98 -9.43
CA THR A 70 4.89 -36.41 -9.33
C THR A 70 3.89 -37.06 -8.39
N PRO A 71 3.19 -38.13 -8.81
CA PRO A 71 2.29 -38.86 -7.93
C PRO A 71 3.07 -39.59 -6.83
N GLU A 72 2.48 -39.67 -5.64
CA GLU A 72 2.98 -40.48 -4.53
C GLU A 72 2.06 -41.69 -4.30
N PRO A 73 2.54 -42.76 -3.64
CA PRO A 73 1.68 -43.87 -3.24
C PRO A 73 0.53 -43.39 -2.35
N ASP A 74 -0.70 -43.76 -2.72
CA ASP A 74 -1.89 -43.41 -1.94
C ASP A 74 -1.87 -44.10 -0.56
N GLN A 75 -1.92 -43.30 0.51
CA GLN A 75 -2.11 -43.81 1.88
C GLN A 75 -3.51 -43.45 2.41
N GLU A 76 -3.92 -42.17 2.33
CA GLU A 76 -5.19 -41.66 2.85
C GLU A 76 -5.98 -40.84 1.81
N GLY A 77 -5.61 -40.97 0.54
CA GLY A 77 -6.16 -40.19 -0.58
C GLY A 77 -5.06 -39.75 -1.57
N PRO A 78 -5.44 -39.12 -2.69
CA PRO A 78 -4.51 -38.71 -3.73
C PRO A 78 -3.46 -37.75 -3.15
N THR A 79 -2.20 -38.16 -3.22
CA THR A 79 -1.06 -37.39 -2.71
C THR A 79 -0.04 -37.20 -3.82
N VAL A 80 0.49 -35.98 -3.94
CA VAL A 80 1.49 -35.61 -4.94
C VAL A 80 2.58 -34.77 -4.31
N ASN A 81 3.77 -34.82 -4.88
CA ASN A 81 4.78 -33.78 -4.68
C ASN A 81 5.00 -33.00 -5.97
N PHE A 82 5.45 -31.75 -5.86
CA PHE A 82 5.66 -30.91 -7.02
C PHE A 82 6.87 -30.00 -6.89
N VAL A 83 7.38 -29.59 -8.04
CA VAL A 83 8.39 -28.53 -8.20
C VAL A 83 7.73 -27.33 -8.90
N PRO A 84 7.69 -26.15 -8.26
CA PRO A 84 7.22 -24.95 -8.93
C PRO A 84 8.30 -24.44 -9.89
N VAL A 85 7.92 -24.24 -11.16
CA VAL A 85 8.80 -23.62 -12.16
C VAL A 85 8.58 -22.10 -12.10
N ASP A 86 9.12 -21.52 -11.03
CA ASP A 86 9.07 -20.10 -10.71
C ASP A 86 10.38 -19.40 -11.16
N PRO A 87 10.31 -18.32 -11.95
CA PRO A 87 11.48 -17.49 -12.30
C PRO A 87 12.32 -17.00 -11.12
N CYS A 88 11.71 -16.79 -9.96
CA CYS A 88 12.36 -16.34 -8.74
C CYS A 88 12.83 -17.50 -7.85
N GLN A 89 12.72 -18.75 -8.31
CA GLN A 89 13.26 -19.91 -7.60
C GLN A 89 14.73 -20.13 -8.01
N PRO A 90 15.70 -20.08 -7.06
CA PRO A 90 17.12 -20.22 -7.39
C PRO A 90 17.51 -21.48 -8.15
N VAL A 91 16.89 -22.61 -7.84
CA VAL A 91 17.14 -23.88 -8.56
C VAL A 91 16.71 -23.77 -10.02
N ILE A 92 15.52 -23.24 -10.26
CA ILE A 92 14.95 -23.03 -11.60
C ILE A 92 15.76 -22.00 -12.39
N MET A 93 16.19 -20.92 -11.73
CA MET A 93 17.10 -19.94 -12.33
C MET A 93 18.44 -20.56 -12.72
N GLY A 94 19.01 -21.40 -11.86
CA GLY A 94 20.23 -22.14 -12.17
C GLY A 94 20.08 -23.02 -13.41
N ILE A 95 19.00 -23.79 -13.49
CA ILE A 95 18.67 -24.64 -14.65
C ILE A 95 18.53 -23.78 -15.91
N ARG A 96 17.74 -22.70 -15.86
CA ARG A 96 17.52 -21.79 -16.99
C ARG A 96 18.83 -21.22 -17.54
N VAL A 97 19.72 -20.77 -16.65
CA VAL A 97 21.03 -20.22 -17.04
C VAL A 97 21.93 -21.32 -17.62
N ALA A 98 21.99 -22.49 -16.99
CA ALA A 98 22.79 -23.61 -17.47
C ALA A 98 22.33 -24.10 -18.85
N MET A 99 21.02 -24.12 -19.12
CA MET A 99 20.48 -24.42 -20.46
C MET A 99 20.90 -23.36 -21.49
N GLY A 100 20.78 -22.07 -21.15
CA GLY A 100 21.16 -20.97 -22.04
C GLY A 100 22.65 -20.91 -22.36
N GLU A 101 23.50 -21.19 -21.38
CA GLU A 101 24.98 -21.19 -21.51
C GLU A 101 25.56 -22.55 -21.91
N GLN A 102 24.71 -23.56 -22.17
CA GLN A 102 25.11 -24.93 -22.52
C GLN A 102 26.02 -25.61 -21.47
N ILE A 103 25.84 -25.27 -20.19
CA ILE A 103 26.51 -25.91 -19.06
C ILE A 103 25.84 -27.27 -18.81
N ALA A 104 26.63 -28.32 -18.56
CA ALA A 104 26.09 -29.64 -18.23
C ALA A 104 25.26 -29.57 -16.93
N ARG A 105 24.15 -30.28 -16.86
CA ARG A 105 23.24 -30.26 -15.71
C ARG A 105 23.18 -31.66 -15.14
N ALA A 106 23.48 -31.79 -13.86
CA ALA A 106 23.47 -33.07 -13.17
C ALA A 106 22.49 -33.02 -12.00
N TYR A 107 21.42 -33.80 -12.09
CA TYR A 107 20.44 -33.96 -11.03
C TYR A 107 21.00 -34.95 -9.99
N ILE A 108 21.32 -34.46 -8.79
CA ILE A 108 22.13 -35.21 -7.81
C ILE A 108 21.34 -35.70 -6.59
N ASP A 109 20.08 -35.28 -6.42
CA ASP A 109 19.30 -35.68 -5.26
C ASP A 109 18.72 -37.10 -5.39
N ARG A 110 18.32 -37.68 -4.26
CA ARG A 110 17.82 -39.06 -4.19
C ARG A 110 16.33 -39.09 -4.56
N ASP A 111 15.96 -39.99 -5.47
CA ASP A 111 14.54 -40.34 -5.65
C ASP A 111 13.97 -41.01 -4.40
N VAL A 112 12.77 -40.57 -4.02
CA VAL A 112 12.02 -41.04 -2.86
C VAL A 112 10.59 -41.34 -3.28
N ALA A 113 10.02 -42.43 -2.76
CA ALA A 113 8.64 -42.80 -3.07
C ALA A 113 7.62 -41.82 -2.43
N LEU A 114 7.91 -41.36 -1.21
CA LEU A 114 7.08 -40.42 -0.45
C LEU A 114 7.97 -39.24 -0.05
N PHE A 115 7.72 -38.04 -0.55
CA PHE A 115 8.54 -36.89 -0.21
C PHE A 115 8.19 -36.34 1.19
N GLU A 116 9.21 -36.00 1.96
CA GLU A 116 9.08 -35.38 3.29
C GLU A 116 9.61 -33.93 3.25
N PRO A 117 8.74 -32.91 3.25
CA PRO A 117 9.19 -31.52 3.27
C PRO A 117 9.85 -31.20 4.62
N THR A 118 10.99 -30.49 4.56
CA THR A 118 11.69 -30.01 5.76
C THR A 118 11.47 -28.50 5.90
N PRO A 119 10.59 -28.05 6.81
CA PRO A 119 10.37 -26.61 6.99
C PRO A 119 11.63 -25.95 7.52
N PHE A 120 11.96 -24.77 6.99
CA PHE A 120 13.12 -24.01 7.41
C PHE A 120 12.76 -22.53 7.60
N THR A 121 13.03 -22.01 8.79
CA THR A 121 12.88 -20.57 9.06
C THR A 121 14.19 -19.88 8.69
N ALA A 122 14.16 -19.13 7.59
CA ALA A 122 15.31 -18.43 7.07
C ALA A 122 15.30 -16.94 7.47
N PRO A 123 16.48 -16.29 7.54
CA PRO A 123 16.53 -14.83 7.55
C PRO A 123 16.06 -14.27 6.19
N ASP A 124 15.80 -12.97 6.15
CA ASP A 124 15.38 -12.26 4.95
C ASP A 124 16.50 -12.26 3.88
N PRO A 125 16.26 -12.79 2.67
CA PRO A 125 17.22 -12.82 1.57
C PRO A 125 17.70 -11.45 1.10
N TYR A 126 16.97 -10.37 1.40
CA TYR A 126 17.38 -9.01 1.08
C TYR A 126 18.76 -8.65 1.64
N ALA A 127 19.22 -9.33 2.69
CA ALA A 127 20.57 -9.19 3.22
C ALA A 127 21.66 -9.39 2.16
N LEU A 128 21.44 -10.23 1.14
CA LEU A 128 22.39 -10.49 0.04
C LEU A 128 22.70 -9.25 -0.79
N THR A 129 21.83 -8.24 -0.78
CA THR A 129 22.11 -6.94 -1.42
C THR A 129 23.22 -6.14 -0.72
N ARG A 130 23.59 -6.51 0.51
CA ARG A 130 24.57 -5.81 1.35
C ARG A 130 25.78 -6.65 1.73
N ILE A 131 25.61 -7.96 1.85
CA ILE A 131 26.67 -8.88 2.27
C ILE A 131 26.85 -10.02 1.27
N PRO A 132 28.09 -10.51 1.07
CA PRO A 132 28.33 -11.67 0.20
C PRO A 132 27.64 -12.93 0.72
N LEU A 133 27.24 -13.82 -0.20
CA LEU A 133 26.56 -15.08 0.13
C LEU A 133 27.34 -15.94 1.15
N ALA A 134 28.67 -16.05 1.01
CA ALA A 134 29.48 -16.80 1.96
C ALA A 134 29.39 -16.25 3.39
N THR A 135 29.29 -14.93 3.55
CA THR A 135 29.11 -14.29 4.86
C THR A 135 27.71 -14.55 5.40
N PHE A 136 26.70 -14.47 4.54
CA PHE A 136 25.31 -14.78 4.88
C PHE A 136 25.15 -16.24 5.36
N ALA A 137 25.68 -17.20 4.60
CA ALA A 137 25.63 -18.62 4.94
C ALA A 137 26.42 -18.92 6.24
N ALA A 138 27.61 -18.36 6.41
CA ALA A 138 28.41 -18.54 7.61
C ALA A 138 27.73 -17.98 8.86
N ALA A 139 27.01 -16.85 8.74
CA ALA A 139 26.25 -16.27 9.84
C ALA A 139 25.10 -17.16 10.33
N LEU A 140 24.59 -18.06 9.48
CA LEU A 140 23.52 -18.98 9.82
C LEU A 140 23.99 -20.24 10.55
N LEU A 141 25.26 -20.62 10.42
CA LEU A 141 25.82 -21.84 11.01
C LEU A 141 25.40 -22.10 12.47
N PRO A 142 25.40 -21.12 13.40
CA PRO A 142 25.02 -21.36 14.80
C PRO A 142 23.55 -21.75 14.99
N SER A 143 22.68 -21.45 14.01
CA SER A 143 21.25 -21.73 14.05
C SER A 143 20.85 -23.00 13.30
N LEU A 144 21.77 -23.59 12.52
CA LEU A 144 21.46 -24.77 11.71
C LEU A 144 21.43 -26.04 12.59
N VAL A 145 20.35 -26.80 12.43
CA VAL A 145 20.17 -28.08 13.14
C VAL A 145 20.70 -29.23 12.26
N PRO A 146 21.54 -30.13 12.82
CA PRO A 146 21.99 -31.32 12.10
C PRO A 146 20.82 -32.21 11.69
N PRO A 147 20.93 -32.93 10.56
CA PRO A 147 19.89 -33.85 10.15
C PRO A 147 19.94 -35.06 11.09
N THR A 148 18.79 -35.50 11.59
CA THR A 148 18.72 -36.71 12.42
C THR A 148 19.11 -37.92 11.58
N GLU A 149 19.98 -38.79 12.11
CA GLU A 149 20.42 -40.00 11.43
C GLU A 149 19.24 -40.86 10.96
N ALA A 150 19.43 -41.54 9.82
CA ALA A 150 18.45 -42.41 9.17
C ALA A 150 17.12 -41.75 8.73
N THR A 151 16.98 -40.42 8.84
CA THR A 151 15.84 -39.69 8.23
C THR A 151 15.98 -39.59 6.72
N GLN A 152 14.88 -39.27 6.01
CA GLN A 152 14.92 -39.03 4.57
C GLN A 152 15.94 -37.95 4.19
N ARG A 153 15.97 -36.84 4.94
CA ARG A 153 16.92 -35.73 4.75
C ARG A 153 18.37 -36.21 4.86
N TRP A 154 18.68 -37.05 5.84
CA TRP A 154 20.02 -37.65 6.01
C TRP A 154 20.43 -38.47 4.78
N HIS A 155 19.57 -39.39 4.33
CA HIS A 155 19.86 -40.24 3.17
C HIS A 155 20.01 -39.46 1.86
N ARG A 156 19.21 -38.40 1.67
CA ARG A 156 19.33 -37.50 0.52
C ARG A 156 20.67 -36.78 0.49
N ILE A 157 21.12 -36.26 1.63
CA ILE A 157 22.43 -35.58 1.75
C ILE A 157 23.58 -36.56 1.44
N ALA A 158 23.55 -37.77 2.01
CA ALA A 158 24.57 -38.78 1.74
C ALA A 158 24.60 -39.21 0.26
N TRP A 159 23.43 -39.33 -0.39
CA TRP A 159 23.33 -39.62 -1.81
C TRP A 159 23.89 -38.49 -2.69
N MET A 160 23.52 -37.23 -2.41
CA MET A 160 24.07 -36.07 -3.10
C MET A 160 25.60 -36.00 -2.99
N ALA A 161 26.14 -36.27 -1.79
CA ALA A 161 27.58 -36.34 -1.57
C ALA A 161 28.25 -37.43 -2.42
N PHE A 162 27.64 -38.62 -2.54
CA PHE A 162 28.12 -39.68 -3.43
C PHE A 162 28.11 -39.25 -4.90
N ARG A 163 27.00 -38.67 -5.39
CA ARG A 163 26.89 -38.19 -6.77
C ARG A 163 27.93 -37.10 -7.11
N LEU A 164 28.26 -36.24 -6.15
CA LEU A 164 29.31 -35.24 -6.32
C LEU A 164 30.70 -35.86 -6.52
N HIS A 165 31.02 -36.99 -5.87
CA HIS A 165 32.27 -37.72 -6.13
C HIS A 165 32.31 -38.30 -7.55
N GLU A 166 31.18 -38.76 -8.08
CA GLU A 166 31.11 -39.25 -9.46
C GLU A 166 31.31 -38.10 -10.47
N LEU A 167 30.66 -36.96 -10.26
CA LEU A 167 30.82 -35.79 -11.13
C LEU A 167 32.25 -35.27 -11.15
N GLU A 168 32.98 -35.35 -10.03
CA GLU A 168 34.38 -34.92 -9.96
C GLU A 168 35.30 -35.72 -10.90
N LEU A 169 34.91 -36.94 -11.29
CA LEU A 169 35.65 -37.76 -12.25
C LEU A 169 35.47 -37.28 -13.69
N GLU A 170 34.34 -36.65 -14.00
CA GLU A 170 33.92 -36.27 -15.35
C GLU A 170 34.16 -34.79 -15.67
N PHE A 171 34.04 -33.91 -14.66
CA PHE A 171 34.05 -32.46 -14.81
C PHE A 171 35.21 -31.79 -14.06
N GLU A 172 35.63 -30.61 -14.51
CA GLU A 172 36.74 -29.85 -13.94
C GLU A 172 36.29 -28.71 -13.00
N SER A 173 35.09 -28.14 -13.21
CA SER A 173 34.60 -26.96 -12.50
C SER A 173 33.08 -27.04 -12.27
N ILE A 174 32.70 -27.63 -11.14
CA ILE A 174 31.31 -27.93 -10.78
C ILE A 174 30.77 -26.88 -9.79
N LEU A 175 29.61 -26.30 -10.11
CA LEU A 175 28.80 -25.55 -9.14
C LEU A 175 27.69 -26.45 -8.61
N CYS A 176 27.66 -26.69 -7.30
CA CYS A 176 26.59 -27.43 -6.64
C CYS A 176 25.64 -26.47 -5.94
N LEU A 177 24.37 -26.45 -6.33
CA LEU A 177 23.35 -25.77 -5.56
C LEU A 177 22.92 -26.69 -4.40
N CYS A 178 22.79 -26.14 -3.20
CA CYS A 178 22.25 -26.89 -2.07
C CYS A 178 21.42 -25.99 -1.17
N HIS A 179 20.41 -26.54 -0.52
CA HIS A 179 19.66 -25.78 0.49
C HIS A 179 20.61 -25.33 1.62
N VAL A 180 20.50 -24.07 2.07
CA VAL A 180 21.44 -23.51 3.06
C VAL A 180 21.50 -24.30 4.36
N ALA A 181 20.37 -24.91 4.75
CA ALA A 181 20.31 -25.73 5.96
C ALA A 181 21.06 -27.07 5.83
N ASP A 182 21.32 -27.54 4.61
CA ASP A 182 21.97 -28.82 4.33
C ASP A 182 23.46 -28.66 4.00
N TRP A 183 23.88 -27.47 3.59
CA TRP A 183 25.25 -27.18 3.15
C TRP A 183 26.36 -27.71 4.07
N PRO A 184 26.34 -27.48 5.40
CA PRO A 184 27.42 -27.97 6.27
C PRO A 184 27.48 -29.49 6.31
N TRP A 185 26.32 -30.14 6.26
CA TRP A 185 26.18 -31.59 6.38
C TRP A 185 26.47 -32.29 5.07
N LEU A 186 26.17 -31.65 3.93
CA LEU A 186 26.63 -32.09 2.62
C LEU A 186 28.15 -32.08 2.55
N ARG A 187 28.79 -31.04 3.13
CA ARG A 187 30.25 -30.98 3.21
C ARG A 187 30.82 -32.11 4.07
N ASP A 188 30.23 -32.37 5.22
CA ASP A 188 30.70 -33.44 6.11
C ASP A 188 30.48 -34.81 5.46
N ALA A 189 29.30 -35.06 4.87
CA ALA A 189 29.00 -36.28 4.13
C ALA A 189 29.96 -36.54 2.96
N TYR A 190 30.29 -35.49 2.19
CA TYR A 190 31.26 -35.56 1.09
C TYR A 190 32.67 -35.90 1.59
N ARG A 191 33.14 -35.25 2.66
CA ARG A 191 34.48 -35.47 3.22
C ARG A 191 34.65 -36.83 3.87
N GLU A 192 33.64 -37.26 4.63
CA GLU A 192 33.65 -38.53 5.36
C GLU A 192 33.30 -39.73 4.48
N ARG A 193 32.82 -39.48 3.25
CA ARG A 193 32.30 -40.52 2.34
C ARG A 193 31.24 -41.38 3.03
N GLN A 194 30.25 -40.71 3.60
CA GLN A 194 29.18 -41.37 4.33
C GLN A 194 28.48 -42.45 3.50
N SER A 195 28.06 -43.53 4.15
CA SER A 195 27.29 -44.59 3.51
C SER A 195 25.96 -44.05 2.99
N TYR A 196 25.62 -44.39 1.75
CA TYR A 196 24.38 -43.98 1.09
C TYR A 196 23.46 -45.18 0.86
N ILE A 197 22.19 -44.87 0.59
CA ILE A 197 21.16 -45.84 0.19
C ILE A 197 20.76 -45.50 -1.24
N LEU A 198 20.60 -46.54 -2.07
CA LEU A 198 20.16 -46.37 -3.46
C LEU A 198 18.79 -45.66 -3.53
N PRO A 199 18.50 -44.93 -4.62
CA PRO A 199 17.23 -44.25 -4.81
C PRO A 199 16.06 -45.22 -4.89
N ASP A 200 14.89 -44.76 -4.44
CA ASP A 200 13.64 -45.51 -4.60
C ASP A 200 13.09 -45.29 -6.02
N PRO A 201 12.39 -46.26 -6.62
CA PRO A 201 11.69 -46.01 -7.87
C PRO A 201 10.56 -44.99 -7.65
N PRO A 202 10.39 -43.99 -8.51
CA PRO A 202 9.28 -43.05 -8.39
C PRO A 202 7.95 -43.79 -8.57
N ALA A 203 6.92 -43.40 -7.82
CA ALA A 203 5.62 -44.06 -7.86
C ALA A 203 4.89 -43.87 -9.21
N GLY A 204 5.24 -42.82 -9.97
CA GLY A 204 4.78 -42.60 -11.32
C GLY A 204 5.64 -41.57 -12.05
N ARG A 205 5.32 -41.31 -13.32
CA ARG A 205 6.07 -40.35 -14.14
C ARG A 205 5.69 -38.91 -13.77
N PRO A 206 6.68 -38.01 -13.62
CA PRO A 206 6.39 -36.60 -13.47
C PRO A 206 5.67 -36.04 -14.70
N SER A 207 4.71 -35.15 -14.48
CA SER A 207 3.93 -34.50 -15.53
C SER A 207 3.88 -33.00 -15.29
N THR A 208 3.98 -32.22 -16.37
CA THR A 208 3.92 -30.75 -16.33
C THR A 208 2.48 -30.27 -16.45
N TYR A 209 2.10 -29.33 -15.58
CA TYR A 209 0.79 -28.69 -15.52
C TYR A 209 0.93 -27.16 -15.59
N ALA A 210 0.02 -26.50 -16.31
CA ALA A 210 -0.12 -25.06 -16.26
C ALA A 210 -0.83 -24.64 -14.97
N VAL A 211 -0.46 -23.49 -14.39
CA VAL A 211 -1.15 -22.97 -13.20
C VAL A 211 -2.31 -22.04 -13.62
N ASP A 212 -3.47 -22.19 -12.98
CA ASP A 212 -4.58 -21.25 -13.14
C ASP A 212 -4.14 -19.82 -12.72
N PRO A 213 -4.31 -18.80 -13.59
CA PRO A 213 -3.94 -17.41 -13.32
C PRO A 213 -4.43 -16.87 -11.96
N GLN A 214 -5.61 -17.27 -11.50
CA GLN A 214 -6.19 -16.81 -10.23
C GLN A 214 -5.48 -17.41 -9.01
N THR A 215 -4.76 -18.51 -9.19
CA THR A 215 -4.10 -19.27 -8.12
C THR A 215 -2.58 -19.21 -8.14
N VAL A 216 -1.96 -18.55 -9.13
CA VAL A 216 -0.50 -18.38 -9.26
C VAL A 216 0.15 -17.86 -7.96
N TYR A 217 -0.56 -17.01 -7.22
CA TYR A 217 -0.14 -16.50 -5.92
C TYR A 217 0.23 -17.58 -4.88
N PHE A 218 -0.35 -18.78 -4.97
CA PHE A 218 -0.06 -19.89 -4.04
C PHE A 218 1.17 -20.72 -4.43
N VAL A 219 1.69 -20.50 -5.63
CA VAL A 219 2.81 -21.27 -6.21
C VAL A 219 4.13 -20.51 -6.10
N LEU A 220 4.11 -19.20 -6.36
CA LEU A 220 5.30 -18.37 -6.41
C LEU A 220 5.89 -18.11 -5.01
N GLY A 221 7.22 -18.02 -4.94
CA GLY A 221 7.91 -17.61 -3.70
C GLY A 221 7.81 -16.11 -3.43
N GLU A 222 7.91 -15.31 -4.50
CA GLU A 222 7.74 -13.86 -4.47
C GLU A 222 6.29 -13.46 -4.81
N LEU A 223 5.93 -12.20 -4.56
CA LEU A 223 4.63 -11.68 -5.02
C LEU A 223 4.53 -11.81 -6.55
N PRO A 224 3.39 -12.25 -7.11
CA PRO A 224 3.21 -12.35 -8.56
C PRO A 224 3.62 -11.08 -9.32
N PHE A 225 3.26 -9.91 -8.80
CA PHE A 225 3.67 -8.62 -9.39
C PHE A 225 5.20 -8.42 -9.40
N THR A 226 5.88 -8.83 -8.33
CA THR A 226 7.35 -8.75 -8.23
C THR A 226 8.01 -9.75 -9.18
N THR A 227 7.48 -10.97 -9.29
CA THR A 227 7.95 -11.98 -10.26
C THR A 227 7.79 -11.49 -11.70
N GLU A 228 6.65 -10.87 -12.03
CA GLU A 228 6.43 -10.24 -13.34
C GLU A 228 7.48 -9.16 -13.61
N LEU A 229 7.81 -8.35 -12.60
CA LEU A 229 8.80 -7.30 -12.73
C LEU A 229 10.21 -7.85 -13.02
N TYR A 230 10.60 -8.97 -12.37
CA TYR A 230 11.85 -9.66 -12.70
C TYR A 230 11.90 -10.12 -14.16
N GLU A 231 10.84 -10.74 -14.66
CA GLU A 231 10.75 -11.16 -16.07
C GLU A 231 10.75 -9.99 -17.04
N ARG A 232 9.99 -8.91 -16.74
CA ARG A 232 9.97 -7.70 -17.57
C ARG A 232 11.35 -7.07 -17.67
N ARG A 233 12.05 -6.89 -16.55
CA ARG A 233 13.41 -6.35 -16.56
C ARG A 233 14.38 -7.25 -17.33
N ARG A 234 14.22 -8.57 -17.25
CA ARG A 234 15.03 -9.53 -18.03
C ARG A 234 14.78 -9.39 -19.53
N ALA A 235 13.52 -9.31 -19.95
CA ALA A 235 13.15 -9.12 -21.35
C ALA A 235 13.67 -7.78 -21.91
N GLU A 236 13.68 -6.73 -21.10
CA GLU A 236 14.18 -5.40 -21.45
C GLU A 236 15.70 -5.23 -21.28
N LEU A 237 16.43 -6.27 -20.82
CA LEU A 237 17.85 -6.24 -20.49
C LEU A 237 18.22 -5.15 -19.47
N LEU A 238 17.30 -4.83 -18.55
CA LEU A 238 17.50 -3.90 -17.45
C LEU A 238 18.05 -4.62 -16.21
N SER A 239 18.70 -3.85 -15.34
CA SER A 239 19.20 -4.38 -14.07
C SER A 239 18.05 -4.70 -13.11
N ASP A 240 18.08 -5.91 -12.57
CA ASP A 240 17.14 -6.45 -11.59
C ASP A 240 17.67 -6.44 -10.14
N ARG A 241 18.89 -5.92 -9.90
CA ARG A 241 19.59 -5.90 -8.59
C ARG A 241 18.83 -5.34 -7.39
N HIS A 242 17.82 -4.50 -7.63
CA HIS A 242 17.08 -3.82 -6.57
C HIS A 242 15.57 -4.03 -6.67
N VAL A 243 15.13 -5.05 -7.42
CA VAL A 243 13.70 -5.33 -7.66
C VAL A 243 12.96 -5.56 -6.35
N THR A 244 13.56 -6.17 -5.32
CA THR A 244 12.90 -6.35 -4.02
C THR A 244 12.40 -5.03 -3.40
N VAL A 245 13.15 -3.93 -3.54
CA VAL A 245 12.77 -2.61 -2.99
C VAL A 245 12.06 -1.75 -4.02
N ASP A 246 12.59 -1.70 -5.25
CA ASP A 246 12.01 -0.90 -6.32
C ASP A 246 10.67 -1.48 -6.80
N GLY A 247 10.49 -2.79 -6.74
CA GLY A 247 9.25 -3.49 -7.02
C GLY A 247 8.12 -3.09 -6.07
N ILE A 248 8.41 -2.86 -4.78
CA ILE A 248 7.41 -2.30 -3.84
C ILE A 248 7.00 -0.89 -4.26
N LYS A 249 7.96 -0.06 -4.71
CA LYS A 249 7.64 1.29 -5.19
C LYS A 249 6.81 1.25 -6.47
N GLU A 250 7.19 0.40 -7.43
CA GLU A 250 6.46 0.19 -8.67
C GLU A 250 5.05 -0.34 -8.39
N LEU A 251 4.89 -1.29 -7.46
CA LEU A 251 3.60 -1.80 -7.00
C LEU A 251 2.71 -0.67 -6.48
N LEU A 252 3.24 0.24 -5.65
CA LEU A 252 2.49 1.38 -5.13
C LEU A 252 2.12 2.39 -6.22
N LEU A 253 3.01 2.63 -7.17
CA LEU A 253 2.75 3.53 -8.29
C LEU A 253 1.65 2.96 -9.18
N GLU A 254 1.74 1.68 -9.54
CA GLU A 254 0.75 0.98 -10.35
C GLU A 254 -0.60 0.91 -9.62
N THR A 255 -0.58 0.59 -8.32
CA THR A 255 -1.78 0.65 -7.46
C THR A 255 -2.43 2.02 -7.53
N ARG A 256 -1.65 3.10 -7.41
CA ARG A 256 -2.17 4.47 -7.47
C ARG A 256 -2.75 4.80 -8.85
N VAL A 257 -2.15 4.33 -9.93
CA VAL A 257 -2.67 4.50 -11.30
C VAL A 257 -4.01 3.80 -11.43
N ARG A 258 -4.10 2.51 -11.08
CA ARG A 258 -5.34 1.71 -11.14
C ARG A 258 -6.43 2.29 -10.25
N TRP A 259 -6.09 2.68 -9.03
CA TRP A 259 -7.00 3.33 -8.09
C TRP A 259 -7.55 4.63 -8.66
N SER A 260 -6.68 5.48 -9.21
CA SER A 260 -7.09 6.77 -9.80
C SER A 260 -7.97 6.57 -11.04
N ALA A 261 -7.67 5.58 -11.88
CA ALA A 261 -8.45 5.26 -13.07
C ALA A 261 -9.86 4.76 -12.70
N ASN A 262 -9.99 3.95 -11.65
CA ASN A 262 -11.28 3.51 -11.13
C ASN A 262 -12.09 4.69 -10.57
N HIS A 263 -11.45 5.63 -9.88
CA HIS A 263 -12.11 6.84 -9.34
C HIS A 263 -12.58 7.80 -10.45
N GLN A 264 -11.81 7.95 -11.53
CA GLN A 264 -12.18 8.83 -12.65
C GLN A 264 -13.37 8.29 -13.44
N LYS A 265 -13.49 6.97 -13.59
CA LYS A 265 -14.63 6.33 -14.28
C LYS A 265 -15.96 6.49 -13.54
N GLU A 266 -15.94 6.85 -12.26
CA GLU A 266 -17.14 7.04 -11.44
C GLU A 266 -17.66 8.48 -11.42
N ASP A 267 -17.15 9.37 -12.29
CA ASP A 267 -17.57 10.79 -12.40
C ASP A 267 -17.41 11.57 -11.08
N GLN A 268 -16.54 11.08 -10.20
CA GLN A 268 -16.29 11.66 -8.90
C GLN A 268 -15.18 12.72 -9.03
N SER A 269 -15.55 14.01 -8.95
CA SER A 269 -14.63 15.15 -8.83
C SER A 269 -13.87 15.16 -7.48
N ILE A 270 -13.21 14.06 -7.14
CA ILE A 270 -12.42 13.90 -5.92
C ILE A 270 -10.99 14.35 -6.20
N PRO A 271 -10.46 15.30 -5.43
CA PRO A 271 -9.02 15.59 -5.45
C PRO A 271 -8.25 14.32 -5.09
N ASN A 272 -7.29 13.92 -5.92
CA ASN A 272 -6.43 12.78 -5.63
C ASN A 272 -5.61 13.06 -4.35
N TRP A 273 -6.08 12.52 -3.23
CA TRP A 273 -5.50 12.73 -1.91
C TRP A 273 -4.38 11.73 -1.60
N VAL A 274 -4.25 10.67 -2.40
CA VAL A 274 -3.08 9.77 -2.41
C VAL A 274 -1.94 10.48 -3.14
N THR A 275 -1.30 11.37 -2.40
CA THR A 275 -0.18 12.19 -2.89
C THR A 275 1.15 11.43 -2.81
N PRO A 276 2.17 11.82 -3.60
CA PRO A 276 3.52 11.29 -3.42
C PRO A 276 4.07 11.43 -1.99
N HIS A 277 3.70 12.52 -1.30
CA HIS A 277 4.05 12.72 0.12
C HIS A 277 3.40 11.70 1.05
N LEU A 278 2.14 11.34 0.79
CA LEU A 278 1.46 10.25 1.51
C LEU A 278 2.17 8.91 1.25
N LEU A 279 2.52 8.62 -0.01
CA LEU A 279 3.24 7.39 -0.38
C LEU A 279 4.64 7.32 0.26
N GLN A 280 5.34 8.46 0.40
CA GLN A 280 6.62 8.50 1.11
C GLN A 280 6.45 8.17 2.60
N ARG A 281 5.43 8.75 3.26
CA ARG A 281 5.09 8.41 4.64
C ARG A 281 4.65 6.96 4.79
N TYR A 282 3.95 6.43 3.79
CA TYR A 282 3.58 5.02 3.71
C TYR A 282 4.80 4.12 3.70
N LEU A 283 5.80 4.40 2.85
CA LEU A 283 7.02 3.60 2.80
C LEU A 283 7.80 3.66 4.13
N GLN A 284 7.83 4.82 4.78
CA GLN A 284 8.41 4.95 6.12
C GLN A 284 7.64 4.11 7.15
N TYR A 285 6.31 4.11 7.09
CA TYR A 285 5.47 3.34 7.99
C TYR A 285 5.63 1.83 7.78
N VAL A 286 5.58 1.36 6.53
CA VAL A 286 5.82 -0.04 6.14
C VAL A 286 7.21 -0.51 6.58
N ARG A 287 8.25 0.30 6.37
CA ARG A 287 9.61 -0.02 6.85
C ARG A 287 9.63 -0.20 8.37
N ASN A 288 8.96 0.68 9.11
CA ASN A 288 8.90 0.59 10.56
C ASN A 288 8.09 -0.65 11.02
N LEU A 289 7.02 -1.02 10.32
CA LEU A 289 6.27 -2.27 10.56
C LEU A 289 7.17 -3.50 10.37
N ALA A 290 7.88 -3.60 9.25
CA ALA A 290 8.80 -4.70 8.98
C ALA A 290 9.88 -4.83 10.07
N LEU A 291 10.44 -3.69 10.53
CA LEU A 291 11.43 -3.67 11.61
C LEU A 291 10.85 -4.16 12.95
N MET A 292 9.61 -3.81 13.28
CA MET A 292 8.93 -4.31 14.49
C MET A 292 8.71 -5.81 14.45
N GLU A 293 8.63 -6.41 13.27
CA GLU A 293 8.45 -7.84 13.05
C GLU A 293 9.77 -8.58 12.78
N HIS A 294 10.91 -7.92 13.03
CA HIS A 294 12.25 -8.47 12.81
C HIS A 294 12.53 -8.91 11.36
N ARG A 295 11.95 -8.20 10.38
CA ARG A 295 12.16 -8.42 8.94
C ARG A 295 12.88 -7.24 8.30
N LEU A 296 13.59 -7.50 7.20
CA LEU A 296 14.25 -6.45 6.41
C LEU A 296 13.33 -5.91 5.30
N THR A 297 12.46 -6.77 4.79
CA THR A 297 11.44 -6.49 3.77
C THR A 297 10.04 -6.67 4.34
N PRO A 298 9.05 -5.91 3.83
CA PRO A 298 7.66 -6.05 4.25
C PRO A 298 6.98 -7.25 3.57
N ASP A 299 6.10 -7.94 4.30
CA ASP A 299 5.20 -8.92 3.70
C ASP A 299 3.94 -8.26 3.11
N LEU A 300 3.17 -9.02 2.31
CA LEU A 300 1.92 -8.54 1.72
C LEU A 300 0.95 -8.02 2.78
N TYR A 301 0.86 -8.70 3.93
CA TYR A 301 -0.01 -8.27 5.01
C TYR A 301 0.34 -6.86 5.49
N SER A 302 1.62 -6.56 5.72
CA SER A 302 2.09 -5.25 6.15
C SER A 302 1.82 -4.18 5.11
N LEU A 303 2.01 -4.51 3.82
CA LEU A 303 1.71 -3.60 2.72
C LEU A 303 0.22 -3.22 2.69
N VAL A 304 -0.67 -4.21 2.77
CA VAL A 304 -2.12 -4.00 2.70
C VAL A 304 -2.65 -3.35 3.99
N LEU A 305 -2.13 -3.72 5.17
CA LEU A 305 -2.49 -3.09 6.44
C LEU A 305 -2.13 -1.60 6.46
N ALA A 306 -0.90 -1.27 6.04
CA ALA A 306 -0.48 0.13 5.91
C ALA A 306 -1.36 0.89 4.92
N ALA A 307 -1.76 0.23 3.82
CA ALA A 307 -2.59 0.84 2.79
C ALA A 307 -3.97 1.15 3.34
N LYS A 308 -4.54 0.21 4.10
CA LYS A 308 -5.83 0.39 4.77
C LYS A 308 -5.78 1.56 5.76
N GLN A 309 -4.74 1.63 6.60
CA GLN A 309 -4.64 2.63 7.65
C GLN A 309 -4.34 4.05 7.12
N MET A 310 -3.61 4.16 6.02
CA MET A 310 -3.17 5.46 5.49
C MET A 310 -4.00 5.95 4.31
N ALA A 311 -4.50 5.04 3.48
CA ALA A 311 -5.18 5.31 2.22
C ALA A 311 -6.61 4.73 2.12
N GLY A 312 -7.06 3.99 3.14
CA GLY A 312 -8.41 3.41 3.23
C GLY A 312 -8.55 2.03 2.56
N ASP A 313 -9.69 1.37 2.83
CA ASP A 313 -9.95 -0.01 2.37
C ASP A 313 -9.87 -0.17 0.85
N GLU A 314 -10.34 0.82 0.09
CA GLU A 314 -10.38 0.74 -1.37
C GLU A 314 -8.99 0.77 -2.01
N PHE A 315 -8.11 1.64 -1.50
CA PHE A 315 -6.72 1.63 -1.93
C PHE A 315 -6.02 0.33 -1.51
N ALA A 316 -6.32 -0.19 -0.32
CA ALA A 316 -5.80 -1.47 0.16
C ALA A 316 -6.24 -2.66 -0.69
N ILE A 317 -7.51 -2.71 -1.10
CA ILE A 317 -8.04 -3.74 -2.01
C ILE A 317 -7.36 -3.62 -3.37
N THR A 318 -7.24 -2.40 -3.91
CA THR A 318 -6.55 -2.17 -5.18
C THR A 318 -5.09 -2.63 -5.11
N LEU A 319 -4.41 -2.39 -3.98
CA LEU A 319 -3.05 -2.86 -3.75
C LEU A 319 -2.97 -4.38 -3.73
N LEU A 320 -3.90 -5.03 -3.02
CA LEU A 320 -3.97 -6.49 -2.93
C LEU A 320 -4.20 -7.12 -4.30
N ASP A 321 -5.13 -6.58 -5.10
CA ASP A 321 -5.41 -7.06 -6.44
C ASP A 321 -4.20 -6.84 -7.36
N THR A 322 -3.54 -5.69 -7.25
CA THR A 322 -2.32 -5.38 -8.03
C THR A 322 -1.16 -6.30 -7.66
N ALA A 323 -0.96 -6.60 -6.38
CA ALA A 323 0.11 -7.49 -5.94
C ALA A 323 -0.04 -8.93 -6.47
N LYS A 324 -1.28 -9.35 -6.78
CA LYS A 324 -1.62 -10.68 -7.29
C LYS A 324 -1.55 -10.80 -8.82
N THR A 325 -1.35 -9.71 -9.56
CA THR A 325 -1.32 -9.78 -11.02
C THR A 325 0.00 -10.36 -11.53
N TYR A 326 -0.10 -11.21 -12.56
CA TYR A 326 1.03 -11.75 -13.32
C TYR A 326 0.66 -11.83 -14.80
N GLY A 327 1.10 -10.83 -15.58
CA GLY A 327 0.65 -10.63 -16.96
C GLY A 327 1.02 -11.73 -17.95
N PHE A 328 2.01 -12.57 -17.65
CA PHE A 328 2.45 -13.62 -18.58
C PHE A 328 1.56 -14.87 -18.60
N GLN A 329 0.59 -14.99 -17.68
CA GLN A 329 -0.34 -16.13 -17.66
C GLN A 329 -1.59 -15.90 -18.54
N ASP A 330 -1.98 -14.64 -18.78
CA ASP A 330 -3.29 -14.26 -19.32
C ASP A 330 -3.44 -14.37 -20.85
N ASP A 331 -2.37 -14.71 -21.58
CA ASP A 331 -2.44 -14.79 -23.04
C ASP A 331 -3.12 -16.09 -23.51
N GLY A 332 -4.41 -16.00 -23.83
CA GLY A 332 -5.23 -17.06 -24.45
C GLY A 332 -4.86 -17.40 -25.91
N GLN A 333 -3.65 -17.07 -26.37
CA GLN A 333 -3.21 -17.25 -27.76
C GLN A 333 -2.05 -18.25 -27.95
N SER A 334 -1.40 -18.72 -26.90
CA SER A 334 -0.48 -19.86 -27.00
C SER A 334 -1.20 -21.09 -26.45
N ALA A 335 -1.35 -22.13 -27.28
CA ALA A 335 -1.85 -23.43 -26.88
C ALA A 335 -0.82 -24.08 -25.94
N PHE A 336 -0.80 -23.64 -24.68
CA PHE A 336 -0.09 -24.35 -23.63
C PHE A 336 -0.67 -25.76 -23.62
N SER A 337 0.13 -26.73 -24.06
CA SER A 337 -0.35 -28.10 -24.33
C SER A 337 -0.57 -28.91 -23.05
N HIS A 338 -0.30 -28.29 -21.89
CA HIS A 338 -0.41 -28.90 -20.59
C HIS A 338 -1.79 -28.67 -19.96
N PRO A 339 -2.33 -29.67 -19.25
CA PRO A 339 -3.52 -29.50 -18.44
C PRO A 339 -3.33 -28.40 -17.38
N THR A 340 -4.40 -27.67 -17.07
CA THR A 340 -4.38 -26.62 -16.05
C THR A 340 -4.73 -27.19 -14.68
N VAL A 341 -4.06 -26.68 -13.64
CA VAL A 341 -4.28 -27.03 -12.23
C VAL A 341 -4.48 -25.75 -11.41
N ALA A 342 -5.43 -25.78 -10.47
CA ALA A 342 -5.61 -24.71 -9.50
C ALA A 342 -4.83 -25.04 -8.23
N ALA A 343 -4.05 -24.07 -7.75
CA ALA A 343 -3.21 -24.24 -6.57
C ALA A 343 -3.87 -23.67 -5.31
N GLY A 344 -3.80 -24.43 -4.22
CA GLY A 344 -4.14 -23.99 -2.87
C GLY A 344 -2.98 -24.24 -1.90
N ILE A 345 -3.19 -23.90 -0.63
CA ILE A 345 -2.18 -24.15 0.40
C ILE A 345 -2.13 -25.64 0.71
N GLY A 346 -1.04 -26.30 0.27
CA GLY A 346 -0.83 -27.74 0.43
C GLY A 346 -1.77 -28.61 -0.40
N LYS A 347 -2.43 -28.06 -1.42
CA LYS A 347 -3.40 -28.77 -2.26
C LYS A 347 -3.30 -28.36 -3.71
N LEU A 348 -3.57 -29.31 -4.60
CA LEU A 348 -3.73 -29.08 -6.04
C LEU A 348 -5.09 -29.63 -6.47
N GLU A 349 -5.85 -28.84 -7.21
CA GLU A 349 -7.12 -29.22 -7.83
C GLU A 349 -6.94 -29.34 -9.34
N PHE A 350 -7.09 -30.56 -9.85
CA PHE A 350 -6.91 -30.91 -11.26
C PHE A 350 -8.18 -30.62 -12.07
N SER A 351 -8.05 -30.58 -13.40
CA SER A 351 -9.14 -30.24 -14.32
C SER A 351 -10.33 -31.20 -14.32
N ASP A 352 -10.14 -32.42 -13.83
CA ASP A 352 -11.18 -33.43 -13.60
C ASP A 352 -11.97 -33.23 -12.30
N GLY A 353 -11.55 -32.27 -11.46
CA GLY A 353 -12.14 -31.98 -10.15
C GLY A 353 -11.49 -32.76 -9.00
N ASP A 354 -10.47 -33.57 -9.27
CA ASP A 354 -9.76 -34.30 -8.22
C ASP A 354 -8.86 -33.35 -7.43
N VAL A 355 -8.90 -33.47 -6.10
CA VAL A 355 -8.11 -32.65 -5.19
C VAL A 355 -7.08 -33.51 -4.48
N ALA A 356 -5.81 -33.28 -4.77
CA ALA A 356 -4.70 -33.97 -4.14
C ALA A 356 -4.04 -33.14 -3.03
N GLN A 357 -3.55 -33.83 -1.99
CA GLN A 357 -2.60 -33.24 -1.04
C GLN A 357 -1.26 -33.04 -1.74
N ALA A 358 -0.71 -31.84 -1.67
CA ALA A 358 0.43 -31.44 -2.48
C ALA A 358 1.61 -30.97 -1.62
N LYS A 359 2.77 -31.58 -1.84
CA LYS A 359 4.02 -31.27 -1.13
C LYS A 359 5.00 -30.54 -2.05
N ASN A 360 5.36 -29.31 -1.70
CA ASN A 360 6.32 -28.52 -2.48
C ASN A 360 7.76 -28.98 -2.14
N ARG A 361 8.53 -29.40 -3.16
CA ARG A 361 9.94 -29.79 -3.02
C ARG A 361 10.90 -28.62 -2.81
N LEU A 362 10.53 -27.44 -3.31
CA LEU A 362 11.32 -26.20 -3.22
C LEU A 362 10.57 -25.17 -2.37
N HIS A 363 10.08 -25.61 -1.20
CA HIS A 363 9.34 -24.75 -0.28
C HIS A 363 10.25 -23.65 0.29
N GLY A 364 9.78 -22.39 0.21
CA GLY A 364 10.45 -21.24 0.82
C GLY A 364 10.21 -21.16 2.34
N PRO A 365 10.42 -19.98 2.95
CA PRO A 365 10.11 -19.74 4.35
C PRO A 365 8.64 -20.02 4.69
N PRO A 366 8.33 -20.51 5.91
CA PRO A 366 6.97 -20.86 6.30
C PRO A 366 6.03 -19.65 6.27
N LEU A 367 4.83 -19.86 5.71
CA LEU A 367 3.79 -18.83 5.64
C LEU A 367 2.98 -18.78 6.95
N HIS A 368 2.56 -17.57 7.33
CA HIS A 368 1.71 -17.34 8.49
C HIS A 368 0.33 -16.84 8.10
N TRP A 369 -0.71 -17.45 8.69
CA TRP A 369 -2.08 -16.97 8.55
C TRP A 369 -2.28 -15.67 9.31
N ARG A 370 -2.77 -14.65 8.59
CA ARG A 370 -3.17 -13.37 9.16
C ARG A 370 -4.52 -12.95 8.60
N SER A 371 -5.33 -12.32 9.44
CA SER A 371 -6.64 -11.81 9.07
C SER A 371 -6.59 -10.29 8.92
N LEU A 372 -7.16 -9.80 7.82
CA LEU A 372 -7.35 -8.38 7.60
C LEU A 372 -8.76 -8.15 7.04
N SER A 373 -9.60 -7.46 7.79
CA SER A 373 -10.95 -7.12 7.33
C SER A 373 -10.89 -5.95 6.36
N LEU A 374 -11.23 -6.18 5.09
CA LEU A 374 -11.35 -5.13 4.07
C LEU A 374 -12.83 -4.97 3.69
N ARG A 375 -13.29 -3.73 3.53
CA ARG A 375 -14.68 -3.42 3.16
C ARG A 375 -14.76 -3.00 1.68
N PRO A 376 -15.06 -3.94 0.77
CA PRO A 376 -15.21 -3.60 -0.64
C PRO A 376 -16.43 -2.73 -0.87
N GLN A 377 -16.40 -1.92 -1.92
CA GLN A 377 -17.60 -1.22 -2.37
C GLN A 377 -18.66 -2.23 -2.85
N PRO A 378 -19.96 -1.95 -2.62
CA PRO A 378 -21.01 -2.83 -3.10
C PRO A 378 -21.08 -2.81 -4.62
N THR A 379 -21.40 -3.97 -5.21
CA THR A 379 -21.64 -4.02 -6.66
C THR A 379 -22.87 -3.19 -7.05
N ARG A 380 -22.89 -2.66 -8.28
CA ARG A 380 -24.01 -1.85 -8.79
C ARG A 380 -25.38 -2.53 -8.63
N MET A 381 -25.45 -3.85 -8.79
CA MET A 381 -26.68 -4.60 -8.57
C MET A 381 -27.15 -4.57 -7.11
N LYS A 382 -26.23 -4.74 -6.15
CA LYS A 382 -26.56 -4.65 -4.71
C LYS A 382 -27.03 -3.24 -4.35
N SER A 383 -26.30 -2.23 -4.81
CA SER A 383 -26.64 -0.81 -4.62
C SER A 383 -28.06 -0.50 -5.13
N ARG A 384 -28.37 -0.87 -6.39
CA ARG A 384 -29.70 -0.67 -6.99
C ARG A 384 -30.81 -1.39 -6.22
N ARG A 385 -30.57 -2.62 -5.75
CA ARG A 385 -31.54 -3.38 -4.95
C ARG A 385 -31.86 -2.67 -3.63
N TRP A 386 -30.87 -2.10 -2.96
CA TRP A 386 -31.08 -1.33 -1.73
C TRP A 386 -31.82 -0.02 -1.97
N ALA A 387 -31.55 0.66 -3.09
CA ALA A 387 -32.27 1.87 -3.46
C ALA A 387 -33.78 1.61 -3.61
N LEU A 388 -34.18 0.49 -4.22
CA LEU A 388 -35.58 0.09 -4.38
C LEU A 388 -36.29 -0.22 -3.06
N GLN A 389 -35.54 -0.57 -2.01
CA GLN A 389 -36.08 -0.89 -0.68
C GLN A 389 -36.18 0.35 0.22
N TRP A 390 -35.82 1.53 -0.28
CA TRP A 390 -35.80 2.76 0.50
C TRP A 390 -37.21 3.24 0.88
N ASN A 391 -37.40 3.63 2.14
CA ASN A 391 -38.65 4.23 2.60
C ASN A 391 -38.48 5.76 2.67
N PRO A 392 -39.20 6.54 1.86
CA PRO A 392 -39.00 7.99 1.78
C PRO A 392 -39.31 8.74 3.10
N PHE A 393 -40.07 8.13 4.02
CA PHE A 393 -40.54 8.77 5.25
C PHE A 393 -39.66 8.52 6.49
N ARG A 394 -38.54 7.79 6.36
CA ARG A 394 -37.72 7.36 7.50
C ARG A 394 -36.28 7.85 7.41
N GLN A 395 -36.06 9.10 7.04
CA GLN A 395 -34.70 9.62 6.85
C GLN A 395 -34.14 10.15 8.18
N CYS A 396 -32.92 9.77 8.53
CA CYS A 396 -32.16 10.39 9.61
C CYS A 396 -30.65 10.40 9.33
N SER A 397 -29.93 11.23 10.06
CA SER A 397 -28.47 11.35 9.97
C SER A 397 -27.75 10.26 10.76
N TRP A 398 -26.43 10.18 10.55
CA TRP A 398 -25.50 9.31 11.27
C TRP A 398 -24.77 10.09 12.38
N PRO A 399 -25.11 9.90 13.67
CA PRO A 399 -24.65 10.78 14.75
C PRO A 399 -23.13 10.92 14.93
N PRO A 400 -22.31 9.86 14.79
CA PRO A 400 -20.86 10.00 14.86
C PRO A 400 -20.29 10.97 13.82
N GLU A 401 -20.92 11.04 12.65
CA GLU A 401 -20.54 11.96 11.59
C GLU A 401 -20.98 13.39 11.90
N ASP A 402 -22.21 13.55 12.38
CA ASP A 402 -22.74 14.85 12.83
C ASP A 402 -21.83 15.46 13.92
N ASN A 403 -21.39 14.66 14.89
CA ASN A 403 -20.43 15.07 15.91
C ASN A 403 -19.09 15.55 15.33
N CYS A 404 -18.59 14.88 14.28
CA CYS A 404 -17.36 15.28 13.60
C CYS A 404 -17.55 16.61 12.85
N ILE A 405 -18.66 16.76 12.14
CA ILE A 405 -19.00 17.96 11.38
C ILE A 405 -19.19 19.16 12.34
N GLU A 406 -19.86 18.98 13.47
CA GLU A 406 -20.04 20.02 14.48
C GLU A 406 -18.73 20.41 15.16
N SER A 407 -17.89 19.42 15.51
CA SER A 407 -16.55 19.68 16.06
C SER A 407 -15.69 20.48 15.09
N PHE A 408 -15.75 20.15 13.80
CA PHE A 408 -15.04 20.89 12.77
C PHE A 408 -15.60 22.30 12.57
N THR A 409 -16.92 22.45 12.55
CA THR A 409 -17.58 23.75 12.42
C THR A 409 -17.23 24.66 13.60
N ARG A 410 -17.16 24.11 14.83
CA ARG A 410 -16.67 24.81 16.03
C ARG A 410 -15.24 25.31 15.84
N HIS A 411 -14.34 24.46 15.33
CA HIS A 411 -12.95 24.85 15.03
C HIS A 411 -12.88 25.98 14.00
N VAL A 412 -13.71 25.94 12.95
CA VAL A 412 -13.78 27.01 11.94
C VAL A 412 -14.30 28.32 12.54
N ARG A 413 -15.29 28.28 13.44
CA ARG A 413 -15.76 29.48 14.17
C ARG A 413 -14.65 30.08 15.01
N GLU A 414 -13.85 29.27 15.72
CA GLU A 414 -12.71 29.74 16.50
C GLU A 414 -11.64 30.39 15.62
N GLN A 415 -11.30 29.77 14.48
CA GLN A 415 -10.36 30.37 13.52
C GLN A 415 -10.87 31.70 12.97
N ALA A 416 -12.16 31.81 12.66
CA ALA A 416 -12.75 33.04 12.19
C ALA A 416 -12.72 34.15 13.25
N LYS A 417 -13.01 33.82 14.51
CA LYS A 417 -12.87 34.74 15.65
C LYS A 417 -11.43 35.24 15.79
N ALA A 418 -10.45 34.35 15.63
CA ALA A 418 -9.04 34.71 15.66
C ALA A 418 -8.66 35.66 14.50
N LEU A 419 -9.19 35.44 13.29
CA LEU A 419 -8.98 36.34 12.15
C LEU A 419 -9.60 37.73 12.38
N LEU A 420 -10.80 37.79 12.94
CA LEU A 420 -11.44 39.06 13.32
C LEU A 420 -10.64 39.82 14.38
N GLY A 421 -10.04 39.12 15.34
CA GLY A 421 -9.13 39.72 16.33
C GLY A 421 -7.84 40.23 15.70
N ALA A 422 -7.25 39.48 14.76
CA ALA A 422 -6.02 39.86 14.08
C ALA A 422 -6.17 41.13 13.22
N ASP A 423 -7.32 41.34 12.58
CA ASP A 423 -7.62 42.56 11.81
C ASP A 423 -7.75 43.81 12.71
N LEU A 424 -8.04 43.62 14.00
CA LEU A 424 -8.11 44.68 15.01
C LEU A 424 -6.78 44.89 15.75
N ALA A 425 -5.74 44.11 15.40
CA ALA A 425 -4.46 44.15 16.08
C ALA A 425 -3.83 45.54 15.95
N ARG A 426 -3.49 46.12 17.10
CA ARG A 426 -2.78 47.40 17.18
C ARG A 426 -1.30 47.14 17.29
N VAL A 427 -0.52 47.86 16.51
CA VAL A 427 0.93 47.79 16.55
C VAL A 427 1.45 48.97 17.34
N GLU A 428 2.20 48.70 18.39
CA GLU A 428 2.80 49.72 19.25
C GLU A 428 4.30 49.49 19.40
N LYS A 429 5.04 50.56 19.68
CA LYS A 429 6.47 50.47 19.94
C LYS A 429 6.72 49.75 21.27
N PHE A 430 7.61 48.77 21.26
CA PHE A 430 8.02 48.04 22.45
C PHE A 430 8.61 49.00 23.49
N THR A 431 8.03 48.99 24.68
CA THR A 431 8.49 49.79 25.82
C THR A 431 8.90 48.86 26.96
N THR A 432 7.95 48.14 27.55
CA THR A 432 8.17 47.29 28.73
C THR A 432 7.58 45.89 28.62
N SER A 433 6.59 45.66 27.74
CA SER A 433 5.88 44.38 27.59
C SER A 433 5.85 43.92 26.13
N VAL A 434 5.96 42.61 25.93
CA VAL A 434 5.86 41.96 24.61
C VAL A 434 4.40 41.85 24.14
N LYS A 435 3.42 42.23 24.98
CA LYS A 435 1.97 42.13 24.72
C LYS A 435 1.61 40.74 24.16
N ASP A 436 0.97 40.67 23.00
CA ASP A 436 0.56 39.42 22.34
C ASP A 436 1.59 38.92 21.30
N GLY A 437 2.79 39.51 21.27
CA GLY A 437 3.92 39.09 20.46
C GLY A 437 4.61 40.23 19.72
N ILE A 438 5.77 39.91 19.12
CA ILE A 438 6.54 40.85 18.30
C ILE A 438 5.95 40.89 16.88
N ASP A 439 5.70 42.08 16.35
CA ASP A 439 5.37 42.26 14.93
C ASP A 439 6.66 42.36 14.13
N LEU A 440 7.10 41.23 13.58
CA LEU A 440 8.32 41.14 12.77
C LEU A 440 8.24 42.02 11.51
N ARG A 441 7.07 42.14 10.88
CA ARG A 441 6.94 42.88 9.62
C ARG A 441 7.06 44.39 9.87
N GLU A 442 6.42 44.90 10.90
CA GLU A 442 6.48 46.33 11.22
C GLU A 442 7.82 46.71 11.86
N SER A 443 8.41 45.81 12.65
CA SER A 443 9.80 45.94 13.14
C SER A 443 10.81 45.99 11.99
N LEU A 444 10.67 45.11 10.99
CA LEU A 444 11.52 45.13 9.79
C LEU A 444 11.28 46.35 8.90
N ARG A 445 10.03 46.82 8.79
CA ARG A 445 9.71 48.06 8.08
C ARG A 445 10.39 49.28 8.69
N HIS A 446 10.57 49.31 10.00
CA HIS A 446 11.27 50.41 10.66
C HIS A 446 12.79 50.18 10.79
N TRP A 447 13.26 49.00 10.41
CA TRP A 447 14.67 48.62 10.50
C TRP A 447 15.59 49.51 9.65
N HIS A 448 15.13 49.99 8.49
CA HIS A 448 15.90 50.87 7.61
C HIS A 448 16.11 52.29 8.18
N LYS A 449 15.38 52.67 9.24
CA LYS A 449 15.63 53.93 9.97
C LYS A 449 16.84 53.80 10.90
N MET A 450 17.49 52.62 10.95
CA MET A 450 18.81 52.51 11.55
C MET A 450 19.83 53.35 10.76
N PRO A 451 20.69 54.11 11.44
CA PRO A 451 21.94 54.51 10.84
C PRO A 451 22.77 53.24 10.58
N THR A 452 23.08 52.94 9.32
CA THR A 452 24.10 51.96 8.97
C THR A 452 25.41 52.30 9.65
N ARG A 453 26.19 51.28 10.00
CA ARG A 453 27.53 51.43 10.59
C ARG A 453 28.46 52.30 9.73
N ASP A 454 28.17 52.43 8.44
CA ASP A 454 28.69 53.51 7.58
C ASP A 454 27.82 54.77 7.72
N GLY A 455 28.34 55.72 8.51
CA GLY A 455 27.68 56.98 8.88
C GLY A 455 27.42 57.92 7.70
N ARG A 456 26.31 57.71 6.99
CA ARG A 456 25.72 58.69 6.07
C ARG A 456 24.22 58.80 6.25
N THR A 457 23.81 59.43 7.35
CA THR A 457 22.58 60.23 7.37
C THR A 457 22.96 61.68 7.58
N LYS A 458 22.53 62.53 6.65
CA LYS A 458 22.74 63.97 6.66
C LYS A 458 22.09 64.59 7.90
N SER A 459 22.80 65.54 8.48
CA SER A 459 22.37 66.56 9.45
C SER A 459 21.86 66.08 10.82
N SER A 460 22.78 65.95 11.79
CA SER A 460 22.81 66.71 13.06
C SER A 460 23.74 66.01 14.07
N GLN A 461 24.45 66.81 14.88
CA GLN A 461 25.57 66.41 15.75
C GLN A 461 25.20 65.33 16.79
N PRO A 462 26.12 64.40 17.14
CA PRO A 462 25.85 63.35 18.12
C PRO A 462 26.14 63.86 19.53
N ALA A 463 25.14 63.81 20.41
CA ALA A 463 25.33 63.88 21.86
C ALA A 463 25.05 62.51 22.48
N HIS A 464 26.00 62.05 23.28
CA HIS A 464 25.97 60.95 24.25
C HIS A 464 25.57 59.50 23.82
N ASN A 465 26.61 58.66 23.93
CA ASN A 465 26.70 57.23 24.23
C ASN A 465 25.43 56.56 24.82
N THR A 466 24.42 56.33 23.99
CA THR A 466 23.27 55.49 24.31
C THR A 466 23.26 54.33 23.30
N PRO A 467 23.18 53.06 23.72
CA PRO A 467 23.08 51.96 22.77
C PRO A 467 21.83 52.17 21.91
N ILE A 468 22.05 52.35 20.59
CA ILE A 468 20.98 52.52 19.60
C ILE A 468 20.27 51.16 19.49
N LYS A 469 19.21 51.01 20.28
CA LYS A 469 18.38 49.80 20.24
C LYS A 469 17.42 49.87 19.04
N PRO A 470 17.23 48.77 18.31
CA PRO A 470 16.22 48.73 17.26
C PRO A 470 14.84 49.02 17.84
N ASP A 471 14.06 49.82 17.11
CA ASP A 471 12.66 50.04 17.42
C ASP A 471 11.88 48.76 17.11
N ILE A 472 11.74 47.91 18.14
CA ILE A 472 10.93 46.70 18.08
C ILE A 472 9.47 47.11 18.23
N TYR A 473 8.60 46.57 17.40
CA TYR A 473 7.16 46.78 17.50
C TYR A 473 6.49 45.51 18.00
N VAL A 474 5.54 45.68 18.91
CA VAL A 474 4.73 44.62 19.49
C VAL A 474 3.28 44.79 19.06
N LYS A 475 2.60 43.66 18.87
CA LYS A 475 1.18 43.63 18.54
C LYS A 475 0.37 43.41 19.82
N GLU A 476 -0.71 44.17 19.94
CA GLU A 476 -1.79 43.92 20.88
C GLU A 476 -3.00 43.47 20.07
N ILE A 477 -3.45 42.25 20.31
CA ILE A 477 -4.64 41.68 19.70
C ILE A 477 -5.77 41.90 20.71
N PRO A 478 -6.62 42.92 20.52
CA PRO A 478 -7.73 43.12 21.43
C PRO A 478 -8.64 41.88 21.43
N PRO A 479 -9.33 41.58 22.54
CA PRO A 479 -10.26 40.46 22.59
C PRO A 479 -11.27 40.59 21.45
N ALA A 480 -11.37 39.55 20.62
CA ALA A 480 -12.20 39.57 19.43
C ALA A 480 -13.65 39.92 19.81
N ARG A 481 -14.11 41.11 19.40
CA ARG A 481 -15.50 41.54 19.58
C ARG A 481 -16.32 41.08 18.38
N GLY A 482 -17.16 40.07 18.59
CA GLY A 482 -18.08 39.55 17.58
C GLY A 482 -18.19 38.04 17.67
N ASN A 483 -19.41 37.53 17.80
CA ASN A 483 -19.67 36.11 17.64
C ASN A 483 -19.89 35.80 16.17
N VAL A 484 -19.70 34.52 15.82
CA VAL A 484 -20.00 34.00 14.49
C VAL A 484 -21.00 32.88 14.69
N GLU A 485 -22.18 33.05 14.11
CA GLU A 485 -23.27 32.05 14.17
C GLU A 485 -23.35 31.22 12.88
N ALA A 486 -23.11 31.84 11.73
CA ALA A 486 -23.29 31.21 10.41
C ALA A 486 -21.94 30.87 9.78
N VAL A 487 -21.76 29.59 9.44
CA VAL A 487 -20.59 29.07 8.73
C VAL A 487 -21.06 28.41 7.44
N ILE A 488 -20.49 28.84 6.31
CA ILE A 488 -20.76 28.30 4.99
C ILE A 488 -19.53 27.55 4.50
N PHE A 489 -19.71 26.33 4.05
CA PHE A 489 -18.72 25.58 3.29
C PHE A 489 -19.17 25.47 1.83
N LEU A 490 -18.30 25.89 0.92
CA LEU A 490 -18.41 25.59 -0.51
C LEU A 490 -17.27 24.63 -0.85
N PHE A 491 -17.61 23.43 -1.29
CA PHE A 491 -16.62 22.42 -1.69
C PHE A 491 -16.35 22.49 -3.19
N ASP A 492 -17.36 22.86 -3.97
CA ASP A 492 -17.32 22.97 -5.43
C ASP A 492 -17.84 24.33 -5.86
N THR A 493 -17.14 25.00 -6.78
CA THR A 493 -17.51 26.35 -7.24
C THR A 493 -16.95 26.63 -8.65
N PRO A 494 -17.80 26.83 -9.67
CA PRO A 494 -19.26 26.83 -9.61
C PRO A 494 -19.83 25.43 -9.40
N ALA A 495 -20.84 25.32 -8.54
CA ALA A 495 -21.59 24.09 -8.32
C ALA A 495 -22.50 23.80 -9.52
N ASP A 496 -22.44 22.58 -10.05
CA ASP A 496 -23.33 22.11 -11.11
C ASP A 496 -24.68 21.64 -10.52
N PRO A 497 -25.81 22.29 -10.86
CA PRO A 497 -27.13 21.88 -10.38
C PRO A 497 -27.56 20.48 -10.83
N ALA A 498 -26.99 19.95 -11.92
CA ALA A 498 -27.28 18.59 -12.37
C ALA A 498 -26.64 17.55 -11.44
N ILE A 499 -25.41 17.80 -10.98
CA ILE A 499 -24.70 16.93 -10.02
C ILE A 499 -25.28 17.09 -8.62
N TYR A 500 -25.55 18.33 -8.19
CA TYR A 500 -26.05 18.64 -6.86
C TYR A 500 -27.56 18.95 -6.84
N SER A 501 -28.35 17.98 -7.31
CA SER A 501 -29.79 18.12 -7.43
C SER A 501 -30.55 17.97 -6.10
N TRP A 502 -29.93 17.39 -5.07
CA TRP A 502 -30.57 17.23 -3.77
C TRP A 502 -30.35 18.45 -2.88
N GLN A 503 -31.44 19.10 -2.51
CA GLN A 503 -31.46 20.33 -1.72
C GLN A 503 -32.34 20.12 -0.49
N ALA A 504 -31.81 20.41 0.70
CA ALA A 504 -32.57 20.26 1.93
C ALA A 504 -32.19 21.28 3.00
N THR A 505 -33.13 21.49 3.91
CA THR A 505 -32.94 22.17 5.19
C THR A 505 -33.25 21.15 6.28
N TRP A 506 -32.24 20.76 7.05
CA TRP A 506 -32.33 19.82 8.17
C TRP A 506 -32.31 20.59 9.49
N TYR A 507 -33.19 20.18 10.39
CA TYR A 507 -33.31 20.76 11.73
C TYR A 507 -32.58 19.88 12.72
N ALA A 508 -31.93 20.52 13.68
CA ALA A 508 -31.21 19.87 14.76
C ALA A 508 -32.15 18.95 15.58
N GLU A 509 -31.72 17.71 15.82
CA GLU A 509 -32.34 16.77 16.76
C GLU A 509 -31.93 17.13 18.21
N HIS A 510 -30.73 17.72 18.39
CA HIS A 510 -30.14 18.05 19.68
C HIS A 510 -29.71 19.53 19.78
N GLU A 511 -29.69 20.11 21.00
CA GLU A 511 -29.33 21.53 21.20
C GLU A 511 -27.87 21.87 20.81
N GLU A 512 -27.02 20.85 20.76
CA GLU A 512 -25.60 20.99 20.39
C GLU A 512 -25.37 20.96 18.87
N GLU A 513 -26.40 20.67 18.07
CA GLU A 513 -26.33 20.61 16.62
C GLU A 513 -26.68 21.95 15.97
N SER A 514 -26.17 22.18 14.76
CA SER A 514 -26.49 23.33 13.93
C SER A 514 -27.74 23.05 13.09
N THR A 515 -28.53 24.09 12.81
CA THR A 515 -29.49 24.01 11.70
C THR A 515 -28.71 23.99 10.39
N LEU A 516 -28.94 22.96 9.57
CA LEU A 516 -28.13 22.63 8.42
C LEU A 516 -28.92 22.88 7.13
N CYS A 517 -28.41 23.69 6.22
CA CYS A 517 -28.96 23.85 4.87
C CYS A 517 -27.91 23.47 3.83
N PHE A 518 -28.24 22.63 2.86
CA PHE A 518 -27.22 22.16 1.91
C PHE A 518 -27.79 21.85 0.53
N TYR A 519 -26.87 21.79 -0.43
CA TYR A 519 -27.05 21.16 -1.72
C TYR A 519 -26.00 20.05 -1.89
N ALA A 520 -26.44 18.88 -2.35
CA ALA A 520 -25.65 17.67 -2.39
C ALA A 520 -26.07 16.74 -3.55
N SER A 521 -25.26 15.72 -3.82
CA SER A 521 -25.62 14.66 -4.77
C SER A 521 -26.76 13.79 -4.21
N PRO A 522 -27.64 13.21 -5.04
CA PRO A 522 -28.67 12.30 -4.53
C PRO A 522 -28.05 11.09 -3.82
N PHE A 523 -28.44 10.85 -2.56
CA PHE A 523 -27.91 9.71 -1.79
C PHE A 523 -28.37 8.35 -2.32
N GLN A 524 -29.46 8.32 -3.11
CA GLN A 524 -30.05 7.11 -3.67
C GLN A 524 -29.21 6.52 -4.81
N ASP A 525 -28.39 7.36 -5.46
CA ASP A 525 -27.50 6.94 -6.55
C ASP A 525 -26.30 6.13 -6.02
N ASN A 526 -25.97 6.29 -4.74
CA ASN A 526 -24.83 5.64 -4.10
C ASN A 526 -25.22 4.96 -2.77
N MET A 527 -25.82 3.78 -2.88
CA MET A 527 -26.19 2.96 -1.72
C MET A 527 -25.01 2.10 -1.27
N ILE A 528 -24.47 2.39 -0.08
CA ILE A 528 -23.31 1.69 0.49
C ILE A 528 -23.69 0.48 1.37
N GLY A 529 -24.95 0.42 1.80
CA GLY A 529 -25.49 -0.66 2.62
C GLY A 529 -27.02 -0.70 2.59
N PRO A 530 -27.64 -1.74 3.18
CA PRO A 530 -29.10 -1.83 3.27
C PRO A 530 -29.65 -0.65 4.08
N GLY A 531 -30.39 0.24 3.41
CA GLY A 531 -30.94 1.46 4.00
C GLY A 531 -29.89 2.51 4.40
N ILE A 532 -28.69 2.47 3.79
CA ILE A 532 -27.62 3.44 4.00
C ILE A 532 -27.23 4.02 2.64
N GLY A 533 -27.59 5.28 2.40
CA GLY A 533 -27.19 6.04 1.22
C GLY A 533 -26.02 6.97 1.56
N GLN A 534 -25.07 7.12 0.64
CA GLN A 534 -23.99 8.09 0.77
C GLN A 534 -24.23 9.25 -0.19
N SER A 535 -24.11 10.47 0.32
CA SER A 535 -24.21 11.70 -0.44
C SER A 535 -22.94 12.54 -0.29
N ARG A 536 -22.79 13.52 -1.19
CA ARG A 536 -21.67 14.44 -1.22
C ARG A 536 -22.16 15.87 -1.25
N TYR A 537 -21.73 16.67 -0.27
CA TYR A 537 -21.99 18.11 -0.26
C TYR A 537 -21.31 18.79 -1.45
N GLY A 538 -22.06 19.62 -2.17
CA GLY A 538 -21.50 20.68 -2.99
C GLY A 538 -21.27 21.94 -2.16
N GLY A 539 -22.15 22.19 -1.19
CA GLY A 539 -22.01 23.23 -0.18
C GLY A 539 -23.04 23.09 0.93
N ALA A 540 -22.70 23.61 2.10
CA ALA A 540 -23.50 23.52 3.32
C ALA A 540 -23.40 24.80 4.16
N LEU A 541 -24.51 25.21 4.75
CA LEU A 541 -24.65 26.28 5.73
C LEU A 541 -24.99 25.65 7.08
N PHE A 542 -24.15 25.94 8.07
CA PHE A 542 -24.34 25.56 9.47
C PHE A 542 -24.69 26.80 10.28
N LEU A 543 -25.88 26.81 10.89
CA LEU A 543 -26.36 27.89 11.75
C LEU A 543 -26.40 27.42 13.20
N PHE A 544 -25.57 28.02 14.05
CA PHE A 544 -25.50 27.73 15.48
C PHE A 544 -25.58 29.02 16.31
N PRO A 545 -26.37 29.07 17.40
CA PRO A 545 -27.23 28.00 17.94
C PRO A 545 -28.39 27.64 17.00
N PRO A 546 -28.91 26.40 17.09
CA PRO A 546 -29.94 25.90 16.19
C PRO A 546 -31.23 26.73 16.29
N ARG A 547 -31.84 27.01 15.15
CA ARG A 547 -33.05 27.84 15.06
C ARG A 547 -33.98 27.32 13.96
N PRO A 548 -35.31 27.30 14.19
CA PRO A 548 -36.26 26.99 13.15
C PRO A 548 -36.27 28.14 12.13
N ILE A 549 -35.73 27.87 10.94
CA ILE A 549 -35.79 28.77 9.77
C ILE A 549 -36.64 28.12 8.68
N PRO A 550 -37.34 28.91 7.83
CA PRO A 550 -38.03 28.35 6.67
C PRO A 550 -37.06 27.59 5.76
N ASN A 551 -37.60 26.64 4.97
CA ASN A 551 -36.80 25.96 3.97
C ASN A 551 -36.24 26.99 2.97
N ILE A 552 -34.93 27.21 3.00
CA ILE A 552 -34.28 28.27 2.24
C ILE A 552 -34.42 28.08 0.72
N TRP A 553 -34.63 26.83 0.28
CA TRP A 553 -34.76 26.43 -1.13
C TRP A 553 -36.12 26.80 -1.73
N GLU A 554 -37.13 27.00 -0.89
CA GLU A 554 -38.49 27.40 -1.29
C GLU A 554 -38.82 28.84 -0.90
N ASP A 555 -37.99 29.48 -0.06
CA ASP A 555 -38.20 30.83 0.44
C ASP A 555 -38.29 31.88 -0.70
N PRO A 556 -39.44 32.56 -0.86
CA PRO A 556 -39.61 33.63 -1.86
C PRO A 556 -38.65 34.80 -1.68
N ASN A 557 -38.20 35.09 -0.46
CA ASN A 557 -37.30 36.21 -0.16
C ASN A 557 -35.91 36.01 -0.76
N LEU A 558 -35.55 34.79 -1.13
CA LEU A 558 -34.26 34.43 -1.71
C LEU A 558 -34.29 34.30 -3.24
N ARG A 559 -35.41 34.61 -3.91
CA ARG A 559 -35.55 34.46 -5.38
C ARG A 559 -34.60 35.30 -6.22
N PHE A 560 -33.96 36.32 -5.65
CA PHE A 560 -32.98 37.15 -6.34
C PHE A 560 -31.63 36.42 -6.59
N THR A 561 -31.38 35.28 -5.95
CA THR A 561 -30.15 34.48 -6.10
C THR A 561 -30.18 33.67 -7.39
N GLN A 562 -29.06 33.56 -8.10
CA GLN A 562 -28.98 32.83 -9.38
C GLN A 562 -28.36 31.44 -9.26
N THR A 563 -27.48 31.23 -8.29
CA THR A 563 -26.74 29.97 -8.12
C THR A 563 -26.98 29.34 -6.74
N LEU A 564 -26.64 28.06 -6.58
CA LEU A 564 -26.80 27.33 -5.32
C LEU A 564 -25.97 27.97 -4.19
N GLU A 565 -24.74 28.40 -4.51
CA GLU A 565 -23.84 29.06 -3.57
C GLU A 565 -24.38 30.43 -3.15
N GLU A 566 -24.90 31.20 -4.11
CA GLU A 566 -25.54 32.49 -3.83
C GLU A 566 -26.71 32.33 -2.86
N ARG A 567 -27.50 31.27 -3.03
CA ARG A 567 -28.64 30.99 -2.15
C ARG A 567 -28.22 30.66 -0.73
N LEU A 568 -27.19 29.83 -0.53
CA LEU A 568 -26.62 29.58 0.80
C LEU A 568 -26.09 30.86 1.44
N ILE A 569 -25.36 31.68 0.67
CA ILE A 569 -24.75 32.93 1.17
C ILE A 569 -25.83 33.94 1.57
N ALA A 570 -26.88 34.10 0.76
CA ALA A 570 -28.01 34.96 1.06
C ALA A 570 -28.78 34.49 2.30
N ALA A 571 -29.07 33.19 2.39
CA ALA A 571 -29.75 32.60 3.55
C ALA A 571 -28.96 32.81 4.84
N ALA A 572 -27.63 32.61 4.80
CA ALA A 572 -26.75 32.85 5.94
C ALA A 572 -26.79 34.31 6.40
N ALA A 573 -26.75 35.27 5.46
CA ALA A 573 -26.80 36.70 5.77
C ALA A 573 -28.16 37.13 6.33
N MET A 574 -29.25 36.55 5.84
CA MET A 574 -30.62 36.85 6.26
C MET A 574 -30.93 36.30 7.66
N HIS A 575 -30.48 35.08 7.98
CA HIS A 575 -30.81 34.40 9.23
C HIS A 575 -29.78 34.60 10.36
N SER A 576 -28.58 35.12 10.06
CA SER A 576 -27.58 35.41 11.08
C SER A 576 -27.95 36.66 11.89
N ARG A 577 -27.91 36.57 13.22
CA ARG A 577 -28.08 37.72 14.13
C ARG A 577 -26.77 38.49 14.33
N GLU A 578 -25.65 37.82 14.08
CA GLU A 578 -24.32 38.40 14.19
C GLU A 578 -23.95 39.20 12.94
N SER A 579 -23.01 40.14 13.11
CA SER A 579 -22.55 41.00 12.02
C SER A 579 -21.63 40.31 11.00
N HIS A 580 -21.08 39.14 11.36
CA HIS A 580 -20.09 38.42 10.57
C HIS A 580 -20.58 37.02 10.17
N VAL A 581 -20.47 36.71 8.89
CA VAL A 581 -20.75 35.39 8.31
C VAL A 581 -19.44 34.79 7.80
N VAL A 582 -19.16 33.54 8.14
CA VAL A 582 -17.94 32.85 7.71
C VAL A 582 -18.20 32.08 6.42
N LEU A 583 -17.29 32.23 5.46
CA LEU A 583 -17.28 31.48 4.22
C LEU A 583 -15.95 30.74 4.06
N VAL A 584 -16.05 29.42 3.98
CA VAL A 584 -14.96 28.53 3.58
C VAL A 584 -15.16 28.16 2.12
N SER A 585 -14.21 28.49 1.25
CA SER A 585 -14.34 28.28 -0.21
C SER A 585 -13.01 27.96 -0.87
N PRO A 586 -12.99 27.15 -1.95
CA PRO A 586 -11.79 26.91 -2.75
C PRO A 586 -11.32 28.17 -3.52
N ILE A 587 -12.22 29.14 -3.74
CA ILE A 587 -11.91 30.37 -4.47
C ILE A 587 -12.09 31.62 -3.58
N PRO A 588 -11.41 32.73 -3.87
CA PRO A 588 -11.70 34.01 -3.24
C PRO A 588 -13.17 34.44 -3.47
N PRO A 589 -13.80 35.14 -2.51
CA PRO A 589 -15.20 35.51 -2.61
C PRO A 589 -15.45 36.46 -3.78
N ARG A 590 -16.44 36.13 -4.62
CA ARG A 590 -16.82 36.95 -5.77
C ARG A 590 -17.37 38.32 -5.33
N PRO A 591 -17.21 39.39 -6.12
CA PRO A 591 -17.73 40.72 -5.79
C PRO A 591 -19.24 40.71 -5.47
N ARG A 592 -20.01 39.93 -6.24
CA ARG A 592 -21.45 39.74 -6.05
C ARG A 592 -21.81 39.15 -4.69
N TRP A 593 -21.07 38.14 -4.22
CA TRP A 593 -21.27 37.56 -2.88
C TRP A 593 -21.07 38.59 -1.77
N ARG A 594 -20.04 39.43 -1.89
CA ARG A 594 -19.79 40.51 -0.92
C ARG A 594 -20.90 41.57 -0.96
N GLN A 595 -21.40 41.92 -2.14
CA GLN A 595 -22.50 42.87 -2.30
C GLN A 595 -23.80 42.34 -1.68
N MET A 596 -24.13 41.07 -1.90
CA MET A 596 -25.31 40.42 -1.31
C MET A 596 -25.26 40.46 0.21
N VAL A 597 -24.14 40.06 0.81
CA VAL A 597 -23.98 40.05 2.27
C VAL A 597 -24.02 41.48 2.85
N LYS A 598 -23.46 42.46 2.13
CA LYS A 598 -23.56 43.88 2.52
C LYS A 598 -25.00 44.42 2.47
N ALA A 599 -25.84 43.93 1.56
CA ALA A 599 -27.24 44.36 1.47
C ALA A 599 -28.04 44.01 2.74
N PHE A 600 -27.64 42.94 3.44
CA PHE A 600 -28.20 42.56 4.76
C PHE A 600 -27.47 43.22 5.94
N HIS A 601 -26.63 44.23 5.69
CA HIS A 601 -25.78 44.87 6.71
C HIS A 601 -24.87 43.89 7.45
N ARG A 602 -24.33 42.89 6.74
CA ARG A 602 -23.38 41.89 7.25
C ARG A 602 -22.02 41.99 6.57
N ARG A 603 -21.00 41.36 7.16
CA ARG A 603 -19.64 41.23 6.61
C ARG A 603 -19.25 39.76 6.44
N LEU A 604 -18.49 39.48 5.39
CA LEU A 604 -18.03 38.13 5.06
C LEU A 604 -16.59 37.93 5.55
N VAL A 605 -16.34 36.91 6.36
CA VAL A 605 -15.01 36.46 6.77
C VAL A 605 -14.64 35.23 5.97
N THR A 606 -13.59 35.31 5.16
CA THR A 606 -13.26 34.22 4.24
C THR A 606 -12.05 33.41 4.68
N ILE A 607 -12.21 32.09 4.70
CA ILE A 607 -11.15 31.14 4.99
C ILE A 607 -10.95 30.26 3.75
N PRO A 608 -9.75 30.25 3.14
CA PRO A 608 -9.46 29.36 2.02
C PRO A 608 -9.62 27.88 2.40
N LEU A 609 -10.30 27.09 1.56
CA LEU A 609 -10.51 25.65 1.80
C LEU A 609 -9.18 24.86 1.85
N ASN A 610 -8.16 25.32 1.12
CA ASN A 610 -6.82 24.72 1.11
C ASN A 610 -6.04 24.86 2.43
N ARG A 611 -6.58 25.59 3.40
CA ARG A 611 -6.04 25.65 4.77
C ARG A 611 -6.25 24.34 5.53
N PHE A 612 -7.20 23.52 5.08
CA PHE A 612 -7.52 22.22 5.67
C PHE A 612 -6.90 21.07 4.85
N SER A 613 -6.64 19.94 5.51
CA SER A 613 -6.08 18.76 4.81
C SER A 613 -7.10 18.19 3.83
N GLY A 614 -6.64 17.70 2.66
CA GLY A 614 -7.53 17.10 1.66
C GLY A 614 -8.36 15.93 2.19
N GLN A 615 -7.79 15.11 3.08
CA GLN A 615 -8.49 14.01 3.75
C GLN A 615 -9.61 14.52 4.67
N THR A 616 -9.34 15.59 5.44
CA THR A 616 -10.36 16.22 6.29
C THR A 616 -11.49 16.79 5.44
N VAL A 617 -11.16 17.49 4.36
CA VAL A 617 -12.16 18.08 3.43
C VAL A 617 -12.99 16.99 2.76
N ASP A 618 -12.38 15.91 2.28
CA ASP A 618 -13.08 14.80 1.65
C ASP A 618 -14.00 14.06 2.64
N ARG A 619 -13.54 13.83 3.87
CA ARG A 619 -14.37 13.25 4.93
C ARG A 619 -15.57 14.13 5.27
N LEU A 620 -15.40 15.45 5.36
CA LEU A 620 -16.48 16.38 5.64
C LEU A 620 -17.44 16.56 4.46
N ARG A 621 -16.97 16.33 3.23
CA ARG A 621 -17.78 16.44 2.03
C ARG A 621 -18.72 15.25 1.89
N ARG A 622 -18.41 14.09 2.46
CA ARG A 622 -19.22 12.87 2.36
C ARG A 622 -20.08 12.72 3.61
N PHE A 623 -21.35 12.40 3.41
CA PHE A 623 -22.24 12.10 4.51
C PHE A 623 -23.22 10.99 4.21
N HIS A 624 -23.74 10.40 5.29
CA HIS A 624 -24.59 9.22 5.19
C HIS A 624 -26.03 9.52 5.64
N VAL A 625 -26.96 9.11 4.80
CA VAL A 625 -28.40 9.16 5.07
C VAL A 625 -28.84 7.75 5.44
N LEU A 626 -29.53 7.62 6.57
CA LEU A 626 -30.06 6.36 7.06
C LEU A 626 -31.57 6.31 6.85
N ASN A 627 -32.06 5.15 6.41
CA ASN A 627 -33.48 4.82 6.28
C ASN A 627 -34.11 4.40 7.63
N GLY A 628 -33.76 5.11 8.70
CA GLY A 628 -34.40 5.05 10.02
C GLY A 628 -33.43 4.77 11.16
N HIS A 629 -33.82 5.15 12.39
CA HIS A 629 -32.94 5.02 13.56
C HIS A 629 -32.47 3.58 13.85
N GLN A 630 -33.25 2.57 13.48
CA GLN A 630 -32.86 1.16 13.67
C GLN A 630 -31.57 0.80 12.93
N ILE A 631 -31.29 1.47 11.81
CA ILE A 631 -30.11 1.24 10.98
C ILE A 631 -28.83 1.67 11.70
N ARG A 632 -28.93 2.62 12.65
CA ARG A 632 -27.80 3.07 13.48
C ARG A 632 -27.11 1.90 14.21
N SER A 633 -27.83 0.81 14.50
CA SER A 633 -27.28 -0.38 15.17
C SER A 633 -26.25 -1.16 14.35
N TYR A 634 -26.30 -1.09 13.02
CA TYR A 634 -25.38 -1.81 12.13
C TYR A 634 -24.69 -0.91 11.09
N ALA A 635 -24.99 0.39 11.07
CA ALA A 635 -24.40 1.33 10.13
C ALA A 635 -22.86 1.37 10.18
N THR A 636 -22.25 1.19 11.35
CA THR A 636 -20.79 1.13 11.54
C THR A 636 -20.11 -0.01 10.77
N GLN A 637 -20.86 -1.03 10.35
CA GLN A 637 -20.33 -2.11 9.50
C GLN A 637 -20.11 -1.65 8.05
N PHE A 638 -20.85 -0.65 7.59
CA PHE A 638 -20.86 -0.16 6.21
C PHE A 638 -20.21 1.23 6.08
N ILE A 639 -20.41 2.11 7.06
CA ILE A 639 -19.84 3.45 7.08
C ILE A 639 -18.36 3.36 7.52
N ARG A 640 -17.49 4.01 6.74
CA ARG A 640 -16.05 4.13 7.03
C ARG A 640 -15.83 5.30 7.99
N GLU A 641 -15.14 5.07 9.11
CA GLU A 641 -14.66 6.14 10.01
C GLU A 641 -13.32 6.71 9.56
#